data_AF-A0A3B9N6X6-F1
#
_entry.id   AF-A0A3B9N6X6-F1
#
_cell.length_a   1.000
_cell.length_b   1.000
_cell.length_c   1.000
_cell.angle_alpha   90.00
_cell.angle_beta   90.00
_cell.angle_gamma   90.00
#
_symmetry.space_group_name_H-M   'P 1'
#
loop_
_entity.id
_entity.type
_entity.pdbx_description
1 polymer ?
#
loop_
_entity_poly.entity_id
_entity_poly.type
_entity_poly.pdbx_seq_one_letter_code
_entity_poly.pdbx_strand_id
1 'polypeptide(L)'
;MEYKPWKAIYTQSELDELIVDGIIEDDVNLRGAYKINLQGVDCINGNLSISDSLIDEISNLKEIKGHLKISQIKVPSLLTSLGSIEKVGGDVILTYSNISNLGNLKEVNGNLSLRNLNIKTLGNLSFVRGNLLLPRNLKDKVDLSKIVVGKDIKYFKDSDDKPRLVSSSELGYMNSDIIVPIWSGTKTYESENWKNENEEIKKFYKYFRQKFLNNEYLDVEGNYSYVWSLFDEFVLQFRTQKNLGKLREQLELIGRYYPVCEDDSSYKYIESFVELLKTKYFEDKNLDYFITESKNLFLEHNFRIEGVLIEILTKEYEEDKDIEKFKKKLVYINEFYPNLRKEKPYFGIVVHLLEGVKDYNYSWMYARELYYWDFTRMIFYQYKLKRNIFDGSLLSIMGYGLSTLGREFSVKLEPYVNIEIKEIELKYGKNLVDILIKDKAKKKFPKQYSEFCGWNFENHFKFYPKKHYKQFYSNEMDFEETLKKTNSNEYILPQKEWSLVLEVMKHLIIMINQNAESKFRKDNGLTQVGEEWVNETILYYLIKENYTEYIVEQHAKPKWIGKQHLDIFIPELNIGIEYQGSQHYEPVAFFGGEEGLENAKERDKRKQEICIRNGCKLILVDESYDFEDVKRKVDEIIEMKFV
;
A
#
# COMPACT_ATOMS: atom_id res chain seq x y z
N MET A 1 -12.20 -7.92 -22.64
CA MET A 1 -11.01 -7.88 -23.52
C MET A 1 -9.96 -8.74 -22.87
N GLU A 2 -9.58 -9.84 -23.51
CA GLU A 2 -8.49 -10.71 -23.05
C GLU A 2 -7.18 -9.94 -23.12
N TYR A 3 -6.43 -9.95 -22.02
CA TYR A 3 -5.07 -9.42 -21.95
C TYR A 3 -4.16 -10.31 -22.79
N LYS A 4 -3.76 -9.84 -23.99
CA LYS A 4 -2.64 -10.44 -24.73
C LYS A 4 -1.34 -9.81 -24.22
N PRO A 5 -0.47 -10.55 -23.51
CA PRO A 5 0.83 -10.02 -23.10
C PRO A 5 1.67 -9.66 -24.33
N TRP A 6 2.46 -8.58 -24.23
CA TRP A 6 3.37 -8.13 -25.30
C TRP A 6 4.32 -9.24 -25.72
N LYS A 7 4.38 -9.55 -27.03
CA LYS A 7 5.37 -10.48 -27.58
C LYS A 7 6.76 -9.83 -27.48
N ALA A 8 7.67 -10.44 -26.73
CA ALA A 8 9.05 -9.98 -26.66
C ALA A 8 9.80 -10.39 -27.94
N ILE A 9 10.67 -9.49 -28.41
CA ILE A 9 11.52 -9.66 -29.59
C ILE A 9 12.95 -9.84 -29.11
N TYR A 10 13.55 -10.98 -29.44
CA TYR A 10 14.88 -11.39 -29.00
C TYR A 10 15.91 -11.41 -30.12
N THR A 11 15.47 -11.38 -31.39
CA THR A 11 16.34 -11.50 -32.56
C THR A 11 16.07 -10.43 -33.61
N GLN A 12 17.05 -10.20 -34.49
CA GLN A 12 16.88 -9.31 -35.64
C GLN A 12 15.80 -9.85 -36.59
N SER A 13 15.75 -11.16 -36.84
CA SER A 13 14.76 -11.77 -37.74
C SER A 13 13.33 -11.55 -37.25
N GLU A 14 13.07 -11.67 -35.95
CA GLU A 14 11.75 -11.40 -35.36
C GLU A 14 11.35 -9.93 -35.47
N LEU A 15 12.32 -9.00 -35.43
CA LEU A 15 12.07 -7.59 -35.67
C LEU A 15 11.77 -7.34 -37.15
N ASP A 16 12.59 -7.89 -38.06
CA ASP A 16 12.49 -7.70 -39.50
C ASP A 16 11.12 -8.16 -40.05
N GLU A 17 10.53 -9.22 -39.47
CA GLU A 17 9.17 -9.69 -39.81
C GLU A 17 8.06 -8.66 -39.54
N LEU A 18 8.30 -7.70 -38.65
CA LEU A 18 7.33 -6.66 -38.28
C LEU A 18 7.46 -5.39 -39.12
N ILE A 19 8.55 -5.24 -39.88
CA ILE A 19 8.86 -4.03 -40.63
C ILE A 19 8.15 -4.10 -41.98
N VAL A 20 7.21 -3.17 -42.21
CA VAL A 20 6.55 -2.98 -43.50
C VAL A 20 6.78 -1.55 -43.95
N ASP A 21 7.52 -1.37 -45.05
CA ASP A 21 7.88 -0.05 -45.61
C ASP A 21 8.47 0.93 -44.58
N GLY A 22 9.29 0.40 -43.66
CA GLY A 22 9.93 1.16 -42.60
C GLY A 22 9.03 1.50 -41.41
N ILE A 23 7.82 0.93 -41.35
CA ILE A 23 6.85 1.16 -40.29
C ILE A 23 6.59 -0.16 -39.55
N ILE A 24 6.50 -0.08 -38.22
CA ILE A 24 5.98 -1.17 -37.39
C ILE A 24 4.62 -0.74 -36.83
N GLU A 25 3.56 -1.47 -37.15
CA GLU A 25 2.18 -1.15 -36.74
C GLU A 25 1.88 -1.51 -35.27
N ASP A 26 2.58 -2.50 -34.72
CA ASP A 26 2.36 -3.06 -33.38
C ASP A 26 3.32 -2.50 -32.31
N ASP A 27 3.10 -2.92 -31.06
CA ASP A 27 4.02 -2.72 -29.94
C ASP A 27 5.32 -3.52 -30.12
N VAL A 28 6.46 -2.87 -29.90
CA VAL A 28 7.81 -3.45 -30.00
C VAL A 28 8.40 -3.58 -28.60
N ASN A 29 8.76 -4.79 -28.19
CA ASN A 29 9.39 -5.06 -26.88
C ASN A 29 10.72 -5.79 -27.08
N LEU A 30 11.81 -5.03 -27.24
CA LEU A 30 13.16 -5.56 -27.42
C LEU A 30 13.74 -6.07 -26.10
N ARG A 31 14.23 -7.31 -26.10
CA ARG A 31 14.82 -7.97 -24.94
C ARG A 31 15.98 -8.90 -25.29
N GLY A 32 16.82 -9.18 -24.30
CA GLY A 32 17.87 -10.19 -24.39
C GLY A 32 19.20 -9.64 -24.88
N ALA A 33 20.28 -10.39 -24.64
CA ALA A 33 21.63 -9.89 -24.89
C ALA A 33 22.10 -10.04 -26.36
N TYR A 34 21.21 -10.32 -27.30
CA TYR A 34 21.55 -10.19 -28.71
C TYR A 34 21.47 -8.74 -29.13
N LYS A 35 22.45 -8.33 -29.94
CA LYS A 35 22.46 -6.99 -30.53
C LYS A 35 21.41 -6.92 -31.63
N ILE A 36 20.31 -6.21 -31.36
CA ILE A 36 19.26 -5.88 -32.32
C ILE A 36 19.48 -4.45 -32.81
N ASN A 37 19.33 -4.23 -34.12
CA ASN A 37 19.44 -2.92 -34.75
C ASN A 37 18.07 -2.49 -35.30
N LEU A 38 17.66 -1.26 -35.01
CA LEU A 38 16.45 -0.61 -35.54
C LEU A 38 16.67 -0.01 -36.94
N GLN A 39 17.76 -0.36 -37.62
CA GLN A 39 18.05 0.11 -38.97
C GLN A 39 16.91 -0.24 -39.93
N GLY A 40 16.47 0.75 -40.71
CA GLY A 40 15.34 0.60 -41.62
C GLY A 40 13.96 0.79 -40.96
N VAL A 41 13.87 1.04 -39.65
CA VAL A 41 12.63 1.42 -38.98
C VAL A 41 12.58 2.95 -38.86
N ASP A 42 11.64 3.59 -39.55
CA ASP A 42 11.39 5.03 -39.49
C ASP A 42 10.37 5.41 -38.40
N CYS A 43 9.35 4.57 -38.20
CA CYS A 43 8.22 4.85 -37.31
C CYS A 43 7.69 3.59 -36.62
N ILE A 44 7.33 3.70 -35.34
CA ILE A 44 6.59 2.69 -34.59
C ILE A 44 5.22 3.28 -34.21
N ASN A 45 4.13 2.69 -34.72
CA ASN A 45 2.77 3.15 -34.42
C ASN A 45 2.29 2.69 -33.02
N GLY A 46 2.91 1.65 -32.46
CA GLY A 46 2.70 1.21 -31.09
C GLY A 46 3.70 1.80 -30.08
N ASN A 47 3.90 1.06 -29.00
CA ASN A 47 4.86 1.32 -27.94
C ASN A 47 6.25 0.77 -28.28
N LEU A 48 7.31 1.38 -27.79
CA LEU A 48 8.66 0.82 -27.79
C LEU A 48 9.14 0.59 -26.36
N SER A 49 9.38 -0.67 -26.01
CA SER A 49 10.03 -1.08 -24.77
C SER A 49 11.38 -1.70 -25.08
N ILE A 50 12.45 -1.17 -24.48
CA ILE A 50 13.81 -1.73 -24.54
C ILE A 50 14.18 -2.13 -23.11
N SER A 51 14.23 -3.43 -22.85
CA SER A 51 14.52 -3.95 -21.51
C SER A 51 15.60 -5.02 -21.57
N ASP A 52 16.67 -4.84 -20.80
CA ASP A 52 17.78 -5.81 -20.71
C ASP A 52 18.31 -6.25 -22.10
N SER A 53 18.65 -5.26 -22.95
CA SER A 53 19.08 -5.46 -24.34
C SER A 53 20.45 -4.84 -24.64
N LEU A 54 21.24 -5.50 -25.50
CA LEU A 54 22.56 -5.02 -26.00
C LEU A 54 22.47 -4.09 -27.23
N ILE A 55 21.30 -3.51 -27.50
CA ILE A 55 21.24 -2.39 -28.44
C ILE A 55 22.15 -1.25 -27.94
N ASP A 56 23.00 -0.75 -28.82
CA ASP A 56 23.98 0.31 -28.51
C ASP A 56 23.74 1.61 -29.29
N GLU A 57 22.87 1.57 -30.29
CA GLU A 57 22.45 2.73 -31.06
C GLU A 57 21.00 2.62 -31.54
N ILE A 58 20.28 3.74 -31.55
CA ILE A 58 18.98 3.89 -32.21
C ILE A 58 19.20 4.75 -33.46
N SER A 59 19.22 4.10 -34.62
CA SER A 59 19.39 4.74 -35.93
C SER A 59 18.08 4.71 -36.72
N ASN A 60 17.86 5.74 -37.55
CA ASN A 60 16.69 5.94 -38.44
C ASN A 60 15.33 6.15 -37.76
N LEU A 61 15.03 5.53 -36.62
CA LEU A 61 13.75 5.68 -35.94
C LEU A 61 13.51 7.14 -35.53
N LYS A 62 12.51 7.79 -36.13
CA LYS A 62 12.17 9.20 -35.91
C LYS A 62 10.99 9.39 -34.97
N GLU A 63 9.97 8.55 -35.07
CA GLU A 63 8.72 8.72 -34.33
C GLU A 63 8.23 7.42 -33.69
N ILE A 64 7.77 7.53 -32.44
CA ILE A 64 7.04 6.49 -31.73
C ILE A 64 5.68 7.08 -31.37
N LYS A 65 4.58 6.57 -31.92
CA LYS A 65 3.24 7.12 -31.64
C LYS A 65 2.73 6.74 -30.24
N GLY A 66 3.18 5.61 -29.70
CA GLY A 66 2.89 5.18 -28.33
C GLY A 66 3.92 5.68 -27.29
N HIS A 67 4.14 4.87 -26.27
CA HIS A 67 5.06 5.11 -25.16
C HIS A 67 6.47 4.60 -25.46
N LEU A 68 7.50 5.27 -24.93
CA LEU A 68 8.88 4.79 -24.92
C LEU A 68 9.29 4.41 -23.49
N LYS A 69 9.71 3.16 -23.31
CA LYS A 69 10.27 2.68 -22.05
C LYS A 69 11.66 2.08 -22.28
N ILE A 70 12.66 2.60 -21.60
CA ILE A 70 14.01 2.02 -21.53
C ILE A 70 14.32 1.75 -20.07
N SER A 71 14.66 0.49 -19.75
CA SER A 71 15.02 0.09 -18.40
C SER A 71 16.01 -1.06 -18.45
N GLN A 72 17.18 -0.92 -17.82
CA GLN A 72 18.15 -2.00 -17.69
C GLN A 72 18.35 -2.36 -16.23
N ILE A 73 18.04 -3.60 -15.88
CA ILE A 73 18.20 -4.11 -14.52
C ILE A 73 19.23 -5.24 -14.51
N LYS A 74 19.25 -6.07 -15.56
CA LYS A 74 19.96 -7.34 -15.61
C LYS A 74 21.10 -7.37 -16.63
N VAL A 75 20.98 -6.61 -17.73
CA VAL A 75 22.00 -6.49 -18.77
C VAL A 75 22.52 -5.05 -18.83
N PRO A 76 23.84 -4.80 -18.92
CA PRO A 76 24.37 -3.45 -19.04
C PRO A 76 23.83 -2.70 -20.25
N SER A 77 23.32 -1.49 -20.01
CA SER A 77 22.88 -0.58 -21.06
C SER A 77 24.05 -0.10 -21.90
N LEU A 78 24.06 -0.39 -23.20
CA LEU A 78 25.04 0.21 -24.11
C LEU A 78 24.57 1.57 -24.66
N LEU A 79 23.25 1.81 -24.67
CA LEU A 79 22.66 3.08 -25.10
C LEU A 79 23.03 4.21 -24.15
N THR A 80 23.70 5.22 -24.72
CA THR A 80 24.02 6.48 -24.03
C THR A 80 23.17 7.66 -24.54
N SER A 81 22.42 7.45 -25.63
CA SER A 81 21.59 8.44 -26.31
C SER A 81 20.31 7.83 -26.88
N LEU A 82 19.25 8.63 -27.06
CA LEU A 82 18.04 8.22 -27.79
C LEU A 82 18.21 8.29 -29.33
N GLY A 83 19.39 8.70 -29.79
CA GLY A 83 19.75 8.65 -31.21
C GLY A 83 18.85 9.53 -32.07
N SER A 84 18.28 8.94 -33.13
CA SER A 84 17.48 9.63 -34.15
C SER A 84 16.06 9.97 -33.75
N ILE A 85 15.56 9.51 -32.60
CA ILE A 85 14.16 9.72 -32.19
C ILE A 85 13.91 11.22 -32.02
N GLU A 86 12.89 11.74 -32.72
CA GLU A 86 12.48 13.14 -32.66
C GLU A 86 11.19 13.34 -31.87
N LYS A 87 10.25 12.38 -31.93
CA LYS A 87 8.91 12.53 -31.34
C LYS A 87 8.42 11.25 -30.67
N VAL A 88 7.82 11.41 -29.49
CA VAL A 88 7.10 10.34 -28.78
C VAL A 88 5.67 10.81 -28.45
N GLY A 89 4.68 10.04 -28.89
CA GLY A 89 3.26 10.34 -28.72
C GLY A 89 2.72 10.11 -27.30
N GLY A 90 3.33 9.19 -26.55
CA GLY A 90 2.99 8.86 -25.17
C GLY A 90 4.05 9.31 -24.16
N ASP A 91 4.11 8.58 -23.04
CA ASP A 91 5.10 8.80 -21.98
C ASP A 91 6.48 8.26 -22.38
N VAL A 92 7.53 8.91 -21.87
CA VAL A 92 8.92 8.49 -21.98
C VAL A 92 9.47 8.18 -20.58
N ILE A 93 9.85 6.92 -20.35
CA ILE A 93 10.38 6.43 -19.08
C ILE A 93 11.74 5.80 -19.33
N LEU A 94 12.81 6.41 -18.81
CA LEU A 94 14.20 6.00 -19.08
C LEU A 94 14.94 5.47 -17.84
N THR A 95 14.21 5.12 -16.78
CA THR A 95 14.78 4.77 -15.47
C THR A 95 15.79 3.61 -15.56
N TYR A 96 16.89 3.70 -14.82
CA TYR A 96 17.94 2.67 -14.76
C TYR A 96 18.60 2.39 -16.13
N SER A 97 18.81 3.42 -16.94
CA SER A 97 19.58 3.33 -18.19
C SER A 97 20.86 4.17 -18.16
N ASN A 98 21.75 3.94 -19.13
CA ASN A 98 22.97 4.74 -19.32
C ASN A 98 22.75 5.98 -20.19
N ILE A 99 21.49 6.33 -20.48
CA ILE A 99 21.14 7.52 -21.23
C ILE A 99 21.68 8.76 -20.51
N SER A 100 22.62 9.42 -21.17
CA SER A 100 23.25 10.65 -20.69
C SER A 100 22.93 11.87 -21.56
N ASN A 101 22.29 11.65 -22.71
CA ASN A 101 21.84 12.66 -23.66
C ASN A 101 20.51 12.23 -24.31
N LEU A 102 19.54 13.13 -24.47
CA LEU A 102 18.28 12.84 -25.17
C LEU A 102 18.40 12.86 -26.70
N GLY A 103 19.56 13.22 -27.25
CA GLY A 103 19.81 13.20 -28.68
C GLY A 103 18.88 14.14 -29.45
N ASN A 104 18.22 13.62 -30.48
CA ASN A 104 17.35 14.40 -31.36
C ASN A 104 15.91 14.58 -30.84
N LEU A 105 15.58 14.08 -29.64
CA LEU A 105 14.23 14.14 -29.12
C LEU A 105 13.77 15.59 -28.96
N LYS A 106 12.70 15.99 -29.67
CA LYS A 106 12.13 17.34 -29.69
C LYS A 106 10.83 17.43 -28.91
N GLU A 107 9.95 16.43 -29.05
CA GLU A 107 8.56 16.47 -28.58
C GLU A 107 8.16 15.18 -27.83
N VAL A 108 7.58 15.34 -26.63
CA VAL A 108 6.94 14.26 -25.87
C VAL A 108 5.50 14.65 -25.55
N ASN A 109 4.52 13.90 -26.05
CA ASN A 109 3.09 14.18 -25.85
C ASN A 109 2.50 13.58 -24.56
N GLY A 110 3.30 12.82 -23.80
CA GLY A 110 3.02 12.40 -22.43
C GLY A 110 3.95 13.04 -21.39
N ASN A 111 4.23 12.31 -20.32
CA ASN A 111 5.21 12.65 -19.30
C ASN A 111 6.63 12.21 -19.72
N LEU A 112 7.64 12.97 -19.32
CA LEU A 112 9.05 12.60 -19.50
C LEU A 112 9.70 12.37 -18.13
N SER A 113 10.12 11.13 -17.85
CA SER A 113 10.79 10.76 -16.61
C SER A 113 12.27 10.46 -16.83
N LEU A 114 13.13 11.34 -16.30
CA LEU A 114 14.59 11.22 -16.30
C LEU A 114 15.16 10.80 -14.93
N ARG A 115 14.31 10.29 -14.04
CA ARG A 115 14.70 9.87 -12.68
C ARG A 115 15.80 8.80 -12.71
N ASN A 116 16.72 8.84 -11.74
CA ASN A 116 17.83 7.89 -11.58
C ASN A 116 18.85 7.88 -12.74
N LEU A 117 18.85 8.91 -13.61
CA LEU A 117 19.81 9.04 -14.72
C LEU A 117 20.97 10.00 -14.41
N ASN A 118 22.12 9.71 -15.02
CA ASN A 118 23.23 10.66 -15.11
C ASN A 118 23.15 11.49 -16.40
N ILE A 119 22.01 12.16 -16.60
CA ILE A 119 21.78 12.99 -17.78
C ILE A 119 22.64 14.26 -17.73
N LYS A 120 23.39 14.53 -18.80
CA LYS A 120 24.29 15.69 -18.92
C LYS A 120 23.68 16.82 -19.74
N THR A 121 22.81 16.49 -20.68
CA THR A 121 22.14 17.43 -21.58
C THR A 121 20.77 16.90 -21.99
N LEU A 122 19.81 17.82 -22.20
CA LEU A 122 18.47 17.52 -22.71
C LEU A 122 18.39 17.51 -24.24
N GLY A 123 19.52 17.72 -24.94
CA GLY A 123 19.58 17.68 -26.39
C GLY A 123 18.66 18.73 -27.03
N ASN A 124 17.84 18.28 -28.00
CA ASN A 124 16.93 19.13 -28.77
C ASN A 124 15.52 19.27 -28.16
N LEU A 125 15.33 18.83 -26.91
CA LEU A 125 14.00 18.81 -26.29
C LEU A 125 13.42 20.22 -26.21
N SER A 126 12.20 20.38 -26.71
CA SER A 126 11.51 21.68 -26.77
C SER A 126 10.09 21.64 -26.22
N PHE A 127 9.46 20.46 -26.17
CA PHE A 127 8.08 20.33 -25.72
C PHE A 127 7.83 19.02 -24.96
N VAL A 128 7.19 19.14 -23.79
CA VAL A 128 6.64 18.02 -23.01
C VAL A 128 5.21 18.38 -22.60
N ARG A 129 4.20 17.67 -23.13
CA ARG A 129 2.79 17.97 -22.81
C ARG A 129 2.42 17.65 -21.36
N GLY A 130 2.99 16.58 -20.81
CA GLY A 130 2.76 16.12 -19.44
C GLY A 130 3.71 16.75 -18.42
N ASN A 131 4.08 15.97 -17.40
CA ASN A 131 5.06 16.37 -16.41
C ASN A 131 6.49 16.08 -16.87
N LEU A 132 7.43 16.94 -16.51
CA LEU A 132 8.86 16.71 -16.65
C LEU A 132 9.46 16.35 -15.29
N LEU A 133 9.90 15.10 -15.13
CA LEU A 133 10.45 14.58 -13.87
C LEU A 133 11.98 14.48 -13.98
N LEU A 134 12.69 15.29 -13.18
CA LEU A 134 14.14 15.43 -13.21
C LEU A 134 14.81 14.90 -11.93
N PRO A 135 16.04 14.38 -12.03
CA PRO A 135 16.92 14.19 -10.87
C PRO A 135 17.20 15.49 -10.12
N ARG A 136 17.18 15.46 -8.79
CA ARG A 136 17.38 16.64 -7.93
C ARG A 136 18.75 17.29 -8.11
N ASN A 137 19.76 16.52 -8.52
CA ASN A 137 21.13 17.01 -8.76
C ASN A 137 21.25 17.90 -10.02
N LEU A 138 20.23 17.96 -10.88
CA LEU A 138 20.16 18.83 -12.05
C LEU A 138 19.46 20.16 -11.79
N LYS A 139 18.89 20.33 -10.60
CA LYS A 139 18.30 21.61 -10.21
C LYS A 139 19.36 22.71 -10.39
N ASP A 140 19.00 23.74 -11.13
CA ASP A 140 19.84 24.90 -11.46
C ASP A 140 21.07 24.61 -12.36
N LYS A 141 21.22 23.39 -12.89
CA LYS A 141 22.34 23.01 -13.80
C LYS A 141 21.95 22.87 -15.27
N VAL A 142 20.66 22.87 -15.57
CA VAL A 142 20.13 22.69 -16.92
C VAL A 142 19.20 23.86 -17.24
N ASP A 143 19.41 24.47 -18.41
CA ASP A 143 18.52 25.52 -18.92
C ASP A 143 17.23 24.90 -19.44
N LEU A 144 16.12 25.20 -18.76
CA LEU A 144 14.78 24.75 -19.13
C LEU A 144 13.96 25.85 -19.83
N SER A 145 14.51 27.05 -20.03
CA SER A 145 13.77 28.21 -20.56
C SER A 145 13.23 28.00 -21.97
N LYS A 146 13.85 27.10 -22.74
CA LYS A 146 13.49 26.76 -24.12
C LYS A 146 12.54 25.56 -24.21
N ILE A 147 12.13 24.99 -23.08
CA ILE A 147 11.30 23.79 -23.02
C ILE A 147 9.92 24.16 -22.51
N VAL A 148 8.91 23.97 -23.34
CA VAL A 148 7.51 24.15 -22.95
C VAL A 148 7.03 22.88 -22.25
N VAL A 149 6.65 23.01 -20.97
CA VAL A 149 6.09 21.91 -20.16
C VAL A 149 4.61 22.19 -19.88
N GLY A 150 3.73 21.27 -20.27
CA GLY A 150 2.27 21.46 -20.21
C GLY A 150 1.64 21.20 -18.83
N LYS A 151 2.38 20.55 -17.91
CA LYS A 151 1.99 20.38 -16.49
C LYS A 151 3.12 20.87 -15.57
N ASP A 152 3.63 20.01 -14.69
CA ASP A 152 4.62 20.38 -13.68
C ASP A 152 6.05 19.96 -14.06
N ILE A 153 7.04 20.71 -13.57
CA ILE A 153 8.44 20.27 -13.48
C ILE A 153 8.69 19.82 -12.04
N LYS A 154 9.11 18.56 -11.86
CA LYS A 154 9.32 17.96 -10.53
C LYS A 154 10.73 17.42 -10.39
N TYR A 155 11.35 17.65 -9.23
CA TYR A 155 12.69 17.16 -8.89
C TYR A 155 12.62 16.05 -7.84
N PHE A 156 13.32 14.95 -8.07
CA PHE A 156 13.32 13.79 -7.18
C PHE A 156 14.73 13.47 -6.68
N LYS A 157 14.86 13.09 -5.41
CA LYS A 157 16.09 12.44 -4.93
C LYS A 157 16.23 11.12 -5.72
N ASP A 158 17.41 10.86 -6.26
CA ASP A 158 17.70 9.57 -6.88
C ASP A 158 17.63 8.46 -5.81
N SER A 159 17.26 7.26 -6.25
CA SER A 159 17.26 6.07 -5.40
C SER A 159 18.70 5.74 -4.98
N ASP A 160 18.92 5.50 -3.69
CA ASP A 160 20.17 4.93 -3.17
C ASP A 160 20.31 3.45 -3.59
N ASP A 161 19.18 2.79 -3.90
CA ASP A 161 19.10 1.42 -4.45
C ASP A 161 19.20 1.44 -5.98
N LYS A 162 20.40 1.68 -6.52
CA LYS A 162 20.68 1.31 -7.92
C LYS A 162 21.05 -0.17 -7.95
N PRO A 163 20.38 -1.01 -8.77
CA PRO A 163 20.85 -2.37 -9.01
C PRO A 163 22.31 -2.29 -9.50
N ARG A 164 23.23 -2.89 -8.75
CA ARG A 164 24.63 -2.98 -9.20
C ARG A 164 24.66 -4.03 -10.31
N LEU A 165 24.84 -3.59 -11.55
CA LEU A 165 25.13 -4.47 -12.67
C LEU A 165 26.51 -5.10 -12.45
N VAL A 166 26.54 -6.40 -12.16
CA VAL A 166 27.76 -7.20 -12.02
C VAL A 166 28.16 -7.70 -13.40
N SER A 167 29.39 -7.42 -13.84
CA SER A 167 29.90 -7.88 -15.14
C SER A 167 30.08 -9.40 -15.18
N SER A 168 30.01 -10.01 -16.37
CA SER A 168 30.32 -11.45 -16.56
C SER A 168 31.67 -11.84 -15.96
N SER A 169 32.66 -10.94 -16.03
CA SER A 169 33.99 -11.11 -15.42
C SER A 169 33.99 -11.08 -13.90
N GLU A 170 33.11 -10.30 -13.27
CA GLU A 170 32.96 -10.25 -11.81
C GLU A 170 32.16 -11.45 -11.26
N LEU A 171 31.30 -12.07 -12.08
CA LEU A 171 30.55 -13.28 -11.73
C LEU A 171 31.37 -14.58 -11.86
N GLY A 172 32.59 -14.50 -12.43
CA GLY A 172 33.48 -15.66 -12.60
C GLY A 172 33.01 -16.63 -13.68
N TYR A 173 32.24 -16.15 -14.67
CA TYR A 173 31.77 -17.00 -15.77
C TYR A 173 32.92 -17.52 -16.63
N MET A 174 32.74 -18.74 -17.12
CA MET A 174 33.55 -19.31 -18.19
C MET A 174 32.86 -19.07 -19.53
N ASN A 175 33.64 -18.76 -20.56
CA ASN A 175 33.12 -18.75 -21.92
C ASN A 175 32.71 -20.18 -22.32
N SER A 176 31.63 -20.31 -23.08
CA SER A 176 31.22 -21.60 -23.61
C SER A 176 32.17 -22.06 -24.72
N ASP A 177 32.56 -23.34 -24.70
CA ASP A 177 33.37 -23.96 -25.77
C ASP A 177 32.55 -24.24 -27.05
N ILE A 178 31.23 -24.12 -26.95
CA ILE A 178 30.28 -24.31 -28.06
C ILE A 178 29.41 -23.05 -28.21
N ILE A 179 28.95 -22.79 -29.43
CA ILE A 179 28.04 -21.68 -29.71
C ILE A 179 26.80 -21.83 -28.81
N VAL A 180 26.44 -20.74 -28.12
CA VAL A 180 25.20 -20.65 -27.35
C VAL A 180 24.04 -20.42 -28.32
N PRO A 181 23.15 -21.40 -28.56
CA PRO A 181 22.05 -21.22 -29.48
C PRO A 181 21.05 -20.19 -28.93
N ILE A 182 20.44 -19.42 -29.81
CA ILE A 182 19.34 -18.54 -29.43
C ILE A 182 18.17 -19.41 -28.98
N TRP A 183 17.68 -19.16 -27.78
CA TRP A 183 16.45 -19.79 -27.30
C TRP A 183 15.39 -18.75 -26.92
N SER A 184 14.50 -18.47 -27.88
CA SER A 184 13.36 -17.53 -27.76
C SER A 184 12.23 -18.02 -26.86
N GLY A 185 12.43 -19.12 -26.13
CA GLY A 185 11.45 -19.71 -25.23
C GLY A 185 10.82 -18.64 -24.32
N THR A 186 9.49 -18.62 -24.28
CA THR A 186 8.76 -17.77 -23.34
C THR A 186 9.12 -18.16 -21.90
N LYS A 187 9.01 -17.22 -20.96
CA LYS A 187 8.83 -17.53 -19.52
C LYS A 187 7.51 -18.31 -19.35
N THR A 188 7.44 -19.54 -19.84
CA THR A 188 6.35 -20.47 -19.58
C THR A 188 6.83 -21.37 -18.46
N TYR A 189 6.10 -21.35 -17.34
CA TYR A 189 6.29 -22.25 -16.20
C TYR A 189 5.91 -23.71 -16.54
N GLU A 190 6.10 -24.11 -17.80
CA GLU A 190 5.84 -25.44 -18.29
C GLU A 190 7.11 -26.27 -18.14
N SER A 191 7.03 -27.29 -17.28
CA SER A 191 8.13 -28.18 -16.99
C SER A 191 8.67 -28.83 -18.26
N GLU A 192 10.01 -28.87 -18.40
CA GLU A 192 10.72 -29.58 -19.48
C GLU A 192 10.64 -28.96 -20.88
N ASN A 193 10.35 -27.65 -21.00
CA ASN A 193 10.29 -26.95 -22.30
C ASN A 193 11.46 -27.26 -23.23
N TRP A 194 12.71 -27.32 -22.74
CA TRP A 194 13.88 -27.65 -23.56
C TRP A 194 13.75 -28.99 -24.31
N LYS A 195 12.98 -29.96 -23.80
CA LYS A 195 12.80 -31.27 -24.44
C LYS A 195 12.00 -31.19 -25.73
N ASN A 196 11.18 -30.14 -25.89
CA ASN A 196 10.36 -29.91 -27.07
C ASN A 196 11.06 -29.01 -28.11
N GLU A 197 12.26 -28.51 -27.79
CA GLU A 197 13.01 -27.58 -28.64
C GLU A 197 13.79 -28.29 -29.75
N ASN A 198 14.43 -27.49 -30.61
CA ASN A 198 15.32 -28.00 -31.64
C ASN A 198 16.57 -28.72 -31.05
N GLU A 199 17.25 -29.52 -31.86
CA GLU A 199 18.37 -30.35 -31.41
C GLU A 199 19.58 -29.53 -30.95
N GLU A 200 19.77 -28.32 -31.46
CA GLU A 200 20.87 -27.43 -31.03
C GLU A 200 20.64 -26.94 -29.60
N ILE A 201 19.43 -26.45 -29.30
CA ILE A 201 19.03 -26.02 -27.95
C ILE A 201 19.13 -27.18 -26.96
N LYS A 202 18.62 -28.36 -27.33
CA LYS A 202 18.72 -29.57 -26.49
C LYS A 202 20.16 -29.96 -26.18
N LYS A 203 21.04 -29.91 -27.19
CA LYS A 203 22.46 -30.24 -27.04
C LYS A 203 23.16 -29.24 -26.13
N PHE A 204 22.92 -27.94 -26.33
CA PHE A 204 23.49 -26.90 -25.48
C PHE A 204 22.96 -26.99 -24.05
N TYR A 205 21.65 -27.15 -23.84
CA TYR A 205 21.08 -27.26 -22.49
C TYR A 205 21.72 -28.41 -21.70
N LYS A 206 21.92 -29.59 -22.32
CA LYS A 206 22.60 -30.72 -21.67
C LYS A 206 24.03 -30.38 -21.27
N TYR A 207 24.78 -29.70 -22.14
CA TYR A 207 26.15 -29.25 -21.87
C TYR A 207 26.18 -28.21 -20.73
N PHE A 208 25.37 -27.16 -20.83
CA PHE A 208 25.21 -26.13 -19.81
C PHE A 208 24.86 -26.73 -18.44
N ARG A 209 23.86 -27.61 -18.39
CA ARG A 209 23.44 -28.31 -17.17
C ARG A 209 24.56 -29.12 -16.56
N GLN A 210 25.32 -29.86 -17.38
CA GLN A 210 26.45 -30.66 -16.89
C GLN A 210 27.54 -29.78 -16.28
N LYS A 211 27.88 -28.67 -16.96
CA LYS A 211 28.85 -27.69 -16.47
C LYS A 211 28.40 -27.10 -15.13
N PHE A 212 27.15 -26.65 -15.04
CA PHE A 212 26.59 -26.13 -13.80
C PHE A 212 26.71 -27.12 -12.63
N LEU A 213 26.33 -28.39 -12.84
CA LEU A 213 26.40 -29.44 -11.82
C LEU A 213 27.84 -29.77 -11.38
N ASN A 214 28.84 -29.44 -12.20
CA ASN A 214 30.25 -29.57 -11.88
C ASN A 214 30.84 -28.30 -11.22
N ASN A 215 30.00 -27.31 -10.87
CA ASN A 215 30.40 -25.98 -10.40
C ASN A 215 31.22 -25.19 -11.43
N GLU A 216 30.96 -25.42 -12.71
CA GLU A 216 31.50 -24.64 -13.83
C GLU A 216 30.36 -23.78 -14.42
N TYR A 217 30.37 -22.47 -14.16
CA TYR A 217 29.26 -21.58 -14.52
C TYR A 217 29.56 -20.89 -15.86
N LEU A 218 28.77 -21.19 -16.89
CA LEU A 218 28.97 -20.67 -18.24
C LEU A 218 28.29 -19.30 -18.41
N ASP A 219 28.91 -18.41 -19.18
CA ASP A 219 28.20 -17.27 -19.75
C ASP A 219 27.19 -17.79 -20.78
N VAL A 220 25.89 -17.61 -20.50
CA VAL A 220 24.80 -17.98 -21.42
C VAL A 220 24.51 -16.89 -22.45
N GLU A 221 25.35 -15.85 -22.53
CA GLU A 221 25.26 -14.76 -23.51
C GLU A 221 23.85 -14.13 -23.52
N GLY A 222 23.26 -13.97 -22.33
CA GLY A 222 21.91 -13.47 -22.11
C GLY A 222 20.74 -14.38 -22.50
N ASN A 223 21.01 -15.63 -22.91
CA ASN A 223 19.98 -16.65 -23.15
C ASN A 223 19.50 -17.28 -21.84
N TYR A 224 18.86 -16.49 -21.00
CA TYR A 224 18.46 -16.94 -19.67
C TYR A 224 17.40 -18.05 -19.68
N SER A 225 16.78 -18.35 -20.82
CA SER A 225 15.91 -19.52 -21.01
C SER A 225 16.57 -20.84 -20.57
N TYR A 226 17.90 -20.96 -20.74
CA TYR A 226 18.67 -22.10 -20.24
C TYR A 226 18.71 -22.15 -18.71
N VAL A 227 18.92 -21.01 -18.06
CA VAL A 227 18.93 -20.88 -16.60
C VAL A 227 17.53 -21.14 -16.03
N TRP A 228 16.48 -20.57 -16.62
CA TRP A 228 15.09 -20.80 -16.24
C TRP A 228 14.70 -22.27 -16.34
N SER A 229 15.15 -22.95 -17.39
CA SER A 229 14.85 -24.37 -17.56
C SER A 229 15.57 -25.25 -16.56
N LEU A 230 16.81 -24.91 -16.20
CA LEU A 230 17.56 -25.59 -15.16
C LEU A 230 16.91 -25.38 -13.78
N PHE A 231 16.49 -24.15 -13.53
CA PHE A 231 15.74 -23.76 -12.35
C PHE A 231 14.43 -24.56 -12.21
N ASP A 232 13.59 -24.60 -13.25
CA ASP A 232 12.35 -25.37 -13.26
C ASP A 232 12.60 -26.87 -13.08
N GLU A 233 13.69 -27.39 -13.67
CA GLU A 233 14.10 -28.79 -13.47
C GLU A 233 14.40 -29.08 -11.99
N PHE A 234 15.13 -28.21 -11.29
CA PHE A 234 15.42 -28.39 -9.86
C PHE A 234 14.16 -28.31 -8.99
N VAL A 235 13.27 -27.36 -9.27
CA VAL A 235 11.97 -27.27 -8.58
C VAL A 235 11.13 -28.54 -8.81
N LEU A 236 11.13 -29.10 -10.03
CA LEU A 236 10.41 -30.34 -10.33
C LEU A 236 11.04 -31.56 -9.65
N GLN A 237 12.38 -31.65 -9.64
CA GLN A 237 13.10 -32.68 -8.90
C GLN A 237 12.75 -32.61 -7.41
N PHE A 238 12.65 -31.42 -6.83
CA PHE A 238 12.20 -31.26 -5.46
C PHE A 238 10.76 -31.76 -5.24
N ARG A 239 9.83 -31.46 -6.15
CA ARG A 239 8.43 -31.95 -6.03
C ARG A 239 8.34 -33.47 -5.90
N THR A 240 9.30 -34.20 -6.48
CA THR A 240 9.37 -35.67 -6.40
C THR A 240 10.24 -36.18 -5.24
N GLN A 241 11.41 -35.58 -5.00
CA GLN A 241 12.40 -36.06 -4.03
C GLN A 241 12.21 -35.49 -2.61
N LYS A 242 11.52 -34.36 -2.49
CA LYS A 242 11.27 -33.62 -1.23
C LYS A 242 12.55 -33.27 -0.44
N ASN A 243 13.70 -33.19 -1.11
CA ASN A 243 14.98 -32.82 -0.49
C ASN A 243 15.20 -31.30 -0.56
N LEU A 244 14.83 -30.61 0.52
CA LEU A 244 14.91 -29.15 0.59
C LEU A 244 16.34 -28.63 0.67
N GLY A 245 17.23 -29.30 1.42
CA GLY A 245 18.62 -28.86 1.55
C GLY A 245 19.32 -28.80 0.20
N LYS A 246 19.09 -29.82 -0.65
CA LYS A 246 19.59 -29.86 -2.01
C LYS A 246 18.98 -28.77 -2.90
N LEU A 247 17.66 -28.53 -2.81
CA LEU A 247 17.02 -27.46 -3.56
C LEU A 247 17.57 -26.09 -3.16
N ARG A 248 17.72 -25.84 -1.85
CA ARG A 248 18.28 -24.59 -1.31
C ARG A 248 19.66 -24.33 -1.89
N GLU A 249 20.57 -25.30 -1.79
CA GLU A 249 21.92 -25.21 -2.35
C GLU A 249 21.90 -24.89 -3.86
N GLN A 250 21.08 -25.61 -4.62
CA GLN A 250 20.94 -25.40 -6.07
C GLN A 250 20.41 -24.01 -6.43
N LEU A 251 19.41 -23.51 -5.69
CA LEU A 251 18.83 -22.18 -5.94
C LEU A 251 19.73 -21.04 -5.45
N GLU A 252 20.48 -21.23 -4.35
CA GLU A 252 21.51 -20.28 -3.90
C GLU A 252 22.62 -20.16 -4.94
N LEU A 253 23.04 -21.26 -5.56
CA LEU A 253 24.01 -21.24 -6.66
C LEU A 253 23.45 -20.56 -7.91
N ILE A 254 22.18 -20.81 -8.27
CA ILE A 254 21.52 -20.09 -9.37
C ILE A 254 21.44 -18.59 -9.08
N GLY A 255 20.99 -18.18 -7.90
CA GLY A 255 20.88 -16.76 -7.53
C GLY A 255 22.24 -16.07 -7.49
N ARG A 256 23.27 -16.72 -6.94
CA ARG A 256 24.63 -16.18 -6.87
C ARG A 256 25.25 -15.97 -8.25
N TYR A 257 25.20 -16.99 -9.11
CA TYR A 257 25.92 -16.94 -10.38
C TYR A 257 25.07 -16.40 -11.52
N TYR A 258 23.76 -16.55 -11.48
CA TYR A 258 22.82 -16.04 -12.49
C TYR A 258 21.79 -15.10 -11.84
N PRO A 259 22.21 -13.90 -11.39
CA PRO A 259 21.37 -12.97 -10.61
C PRO A 259 20.14 -12.46 -11.37
N VAL A 260 20.11 -12.63 -12.70
CA VAL A 260 18.89 -12.46 -13.51
C VAL A 260 17.69 -13.25 -12.95
N CYS A 261 17.96 -14.34 -12.24
CA CYS A 261 16.99 -15.23 -11.65
C CYS A 261 16.85 -15.02 -10.15
N GLU A 262 17.58 -14.10 -9.52
CA GLU A 262 17.65 -13.94 -8.06
C GLU A 262 16.25 -13.73 -7.44
N ASP A 263 15.50 -12.72 -7.89
CA ASP A 263 14.15 -12.42 -7.39
C ASP A 263 13.17 -13.59 -7.58
N ASP A 264 13.15 -14.17 -8.78
CA ASP A 264 12.27 -15.30 -9.10
C ASP A 264 12.70 -16.59 -8.36
N SER A 265 14.01 -16.73 -8.09
CA SER A 265 14.58 -17.88 -7.39
C SER A 265 14.30 -17.87 -5.89
N SER A 266 14.39 -16.70 -5.27
CA SER A 266 13.94 -16.50 -3.89
C SER A 266 12.43 -16.73 -3.80
N TYR A 267 11.64 -16.15 -4.72
CA TYR A 267 10.18 -16.32 -4.70
C TYR A 267 9.75 -17.80 -4.86
N LYS A 268 10.31 -18.54 -5.82
CA LYS A 268 9.96 -19.95 -6.05
C LYS A 268 10.56 -20.91 -5.03
N TYR A 269 11.71 -20.57 -4.45
CA TYR A 269 12.23 -21.28 -3.28
C TYR A 269 11.21 -21.22 -2.15
N ILE A 270 10.73 -20.00 -1.86
CA ILE A 270 9.71 -19.77 -0.84
C ILE A 270 8.40 -20.51 -1.19
N GLU A 271 7.89 -20.40 -2.42
CA GLU A 271 6.70 -21.12 -2.87
C GLU A 271 6.85 -22.64 -2.70
N SER A 272 8.00 -23.19 -3.10
CA SER A 272 8.29 -24.63 -2.99
C SER A 272 8.42 -25.10 -1.54
N PHE A 273 9.05 -24.29 -0.69
CA PHE A 273 9.16 -24.55 0.74
C PHE A 273 7.78 -24.54 1.41
N VAL A 274 6.95 -23.54 1.08
CA VAL A 274 5.56 -23.44 1.57
C VAL A 274 4.75 -24.69 1.18
N GLU A 275 4.87 -25.17 -0.06
CA GLU A 275 4.20 -26.39 -0.51
C GLU A 275 4.69 -27.65 0.23
N LEU A 276 5.99 -27.73 0.55
CA LEU A 276 6.51 -28.82 1.39
C LEU A 276 5.97 -28.75 2.81
N LEU A 277 5.95 -27.57 3.41
CA LEU A 277 5.38 -27.38 4.74
C LEU A 277 3.89 -27.73 4.77
N LYS A 278 3.12 -27.31 3.76
CA LYS A 278 1.72 -27.73 3.57
C LYS A 278 1.62 -29.25 3.51
N THR A 279 2.42 -29.90 2.66
CA THR A 279 2.41 -31.36 2.49
C THR A 279 2.66 -32.07 3.83
N LYS A 280 3.76 -31.74 4.51
CA LYS A 280 4.11 -32.31 5.81
C LYS A 280 3.06 -32.04 6.88
N TYR A 281 2.46 -30.85 6.88
CA TYR A 281 1.38 -30.54 7.80
C TYR A 281 0.16 -31.45 7.57
N PHE A 282 -0.24 -31.68 6.31
CA PHE A 282 -1.36 -32.56 6.02
C PHE A 282 -1.06 -34.04 6.33
N GLU A 283 0.21 -34.46 6.22
CA GLU A 283 0.68 -35.80 6.61
C GLU A 283 0.71 -36.01 8.13
N ASP A 284 1.39 -35.11 8.85
CA ASP A 284 1.73 -35.31 10.27
C ASP A 284 0.81 -34.55 11.24
N LYS A 285 -0.02 -33.63 10.72
CA LYS A 285 -0.89 -32.73 11.50
C LYS A 285 -0.16 -31.91 12.58
N ASN A 286 1.15 -31.70 12.40
CA ASN A 286 2.03 -31.01 13.34
C ASN A 286 2.10 -29.50 13.05
N LEU A 287 1.31 -28.72 13.78
CA LEU A 287 1.24 -27.26 13.64
C LEU A 287 2.50 -26.55 14.16
N ASP A 288 3.09 -27.05 15.24
CA ASP A 288 4.28 -26.45 15.87
C ASP A 288 5.49 -26.51 14.93
N TYR A 289 5.67 -27.63 14.23
CA TYR A 289 6.71 -27.78 13.22
C TYR A 289 6.49 -26.79 12.07
N PHE A 290 5.26 -26.67 11.56
CA PHE A 290 4.94 -25.71 10.49
C PHE A 290 5.25 -24.28 10.93
N ILE A 291 4.82 -23.87 12.13
CA ILE A 291 5.04 -22.52 12.65
C ILE A 291 6.53 -22.24 12.83
N THR A 292 7.28 -23.19 13.38
CA THR A 292 8.73 -23.04 13.63
C THR A 292 9.50 -22.85 12.33
N GLU A 293 9.26 -23.71 11.34
CA GLU A 293 9.95 -23.66 10.06
C GLU A 293 9.54 -22.44 9.22
N SER A 294 8.27 -22.06 9.24
CA SER A 294 7.80 -20.86 8.52
C SER A 294 8.28 -19.55 9.12
N LYS A 295 8.53 -19.48 10.43
CA LYS A 295 9.08 -18.29 11.07
C LYS A 295 10.47 -17.95 10.55
N ASN A 296 11.28 -18.96 10.25
CA ASN A 296 12.60 -18.77 9.66
C ASN A 296 12.51 -18.14 8.26
N LEU A 297 11.52 -18.53 7.45
CA LEU A 297 11.27 -17.86 6.15
C LEU A 297 10.88 -16.39 6.29
N PHE A 298 10.03 -16.05 7.27
CA PHE A 298 9.63 -14.66 7.50
C PHE A 298 10.84 -13.80 7.88
N LEU A 299 11.71 -14.31 8.77
CA LEU A 299 12.92 -13.61 9.21
C LEU A 299 13.96 -13.45 8.09
N GLU A 300 14.13 -14.46 7.23
CA GLU A 300 15.12 -14.46 6.15
C GLU A 300 14.65 -13.69 4.91
N HIS A 301 13.34 -13.69 4.61
CA HIS A 301 12.82 -13.22 3.31
C HIS A 301 11.62 -12.27 3.40
N ASN A 302 11.21 -11.86 4.60
CA ASN A 302 10.03 -11.00 4.82
C ASN A 302 8.73 -11.57 4.17
N PHE A 303 8.65 -12.90 4.04
CA PHE A 303 7.52 -13.59 3.42
C PHE A 303 6.40 -13.86 4.43
N ARG A 304 5.19 -13.43 4.09
CA ARG A 304 3.99 -13.56 4.94
C ARG A 304 3.33 -14.93 4.78
N ILE A 305 3.44 -15.78 5.80
CA ILE A 305 2.89 -17.15 5.82
C ILE A 305 1.45 -17.22 6.35
N GLU A 306 0.98 -16.13 6.95
CA GLU A 306 -0.32 -15.98 7.61
C GLU A 306 -1.49 -16.47 6.75
N GLY A 307 -1.54 -16.04 5.48
CA GLY A 307 -2.60 -16.43 4.55
C GLY A 307 -2.63 -17.94 4.27
N VAL A 308 -1.47 -18.59 4.22
CA VAL A 308 -1.34 -20.04 4.01
C VAL A 308 -1.89 -20.81 5.21
N LEU A 309 -1.57 -20.37 6.43
CA LEU A 309 -2.07 -20.99 7.66
C LEU A 309 -3.60 -20.92 7.73
N ILE A 310 -4.20 -19.78 7.38
CA ILE A 310 -5.66 -19.64 7.34
C ILE A 310 -6.29 -20.54 6.28
N GLU A 311 -5.68 -20.68 5.10
CA GLU A 311 -6.11 -21.61 4.05
C GLU A 311 -6.11 -23.07 4.55
N ILE A 312 -5.02 -23.50 5.20
CA ILE A 312 -4.88 -24.83 5.79
C ILE A 312 -5.98 -25.08 6.83
N LEU A 313 -6.15 -24.17 7.79
CA LEU A 313 -7.18 -24.32 8.83
C LEU A 313 -8.58 -24.35 8.24
N THR A 314 -8.84 -23.52 7.23
CA THR A 314 -10.10 -23.49 6.50
C THR A 314 -10.41 -24.84 5.87
N LYS A 315 -9.41 -25.43 5.18
CA LYS A 315 -9.58 -26.73 4.54
C LYS A 315 -9.79 -27.86 5.55
N GLU A 316 -9.04 -27.87 6.64
CA GLU A 316 -9.27 -28.85 7.72
C GLU A 316 -10.68 -28.73 8.28
N TYR A 317 -11.13 -27.50 8.53
CA TYR A 317 -12.48 -27.23 8.99
C TYR A 317 -13.53 -27.68 7.97
N GLU A 318 -13.27 -27.51 6.68
CA GLU A 318 -14.16 -27.99 5.64
C GLU A 318 -14.31 -29.51 5.64
N GLU A 319 -13.24 -30.24 5.97
CA GLU A 319 -13.19 -31.70 6.07
C GLU A 319 -13.86 -32.23 7.34
N ASP A 320 -13.49 -31.70 8.51
CA ASP A 320 -13.92 -32.25 9.81
C ASP A 320 -15.16 -31.58 10.41
N LYS A 321 -15.49 -30.35 9.97
CA LYS A 321 -16.53 -29.49 10.52
C LYS A 321 -16.39 -29.21 12.03
N ASP A 322 -15.19 -29.37 12.61
CA ASP A 322 -14.90 -29.17 14.03
C ASP A 322 -14.49 -27.72 14.31
N ILE A 323 -15.47 -26.93 14.75
CA ILE A 323 -15.25 -25.50 14.95
C ILE A 323 -14.40 -25.18 16.19
N GLU A 324 -14.46 -26.02 17.22
CA GLU A 324 -13.68 -25.78 18.45
C GLU A 324 -12.20 -26.10 18.22
N LYS A 325 -11.91 -27.12 17.42
CA LYS A 325 -10.55 -27.40 16.94
C LYS A 325 -10.02 -26.24 16.08
N PHE A 326 -10.81 -25.73 15.14
CA PHE A 326 -10.44 -24.57 14.32
C PHE A 326 -10.11 -23.34 15.19
N LYS A 327 -10.99 -23.00 16.15
CA LYS A 327 -10.78 -21.87 17.08
C LYS A 327 -9.51 -22.01 17.90
N LYS A 328 -9.25 -23.19 18.47
CA LYS A 328 -8.02 -23.44 19.26
C LYS A 328 -6.76 -23.23 18.44
N LYS A 329 -6.73 -23.75 17.21
CA LYS A 329 -5.58 -23.56 16.30
C LYS A 329 -5.42 -22.10 15.87
N LEU A 330 -6.52 -21.39 15.65
CA LEU A 330 -6.49 -19.96 15.32
C LEU A 330 -5.93 -19.11 16.47
N VAL A 331 -6.34 -19.39 17.72
CA VAL A 331 -5.79 -18.72 18.92
C VAL A 331 -4.29 -19.00 19.02
N TYR A 332 -3.88 -20.27 18.89
CA TYR A 332 -2.48 -20.65 18.92
C TYR A 332 -1.65 -19.90 17.87
N ILE A 333 -2.10 -19.86 16.61
CA ILE A 333 -1.40 -19.13 15.55
C ILE A 333 -1.29 -17.63 15.85
N ASN A 334 -2.34 -17.01 16.41
CA ASN A 334 -2.33 -15.59 16.80
C ASN A 334 -1.31 -15.27 17.89
N GLU A 335 -0.97 -16.22 18.77
CA GLU A 335 0.08 -16.05 19.79
C GLU A 335 1.48 -15.92 19.15
N PHE A 336 1.73 -16.63 18.04
CA PHE A 336 3.02 -16.59 17.34
C PHE A 336 3.12 -15.45 16.32
N TYR A 337 2.00 -15.03 15.74
CA TYR A 337 1.94 -14.00 14.70
C TYR A 337 0.94 -12.88 15.09
N PRO A 338 1.27 -12.02 16.08
CA PRO A 338 0.32 -11.01 16.59
C PRO A 338 -0.10 -9.98 15.52
N ASN A 339 0.72 -9.78 14.49
CA ASN A 339 0.44 -8.88 13.37
C ASN A 339 -0.58 -9.44 12.37
N LEU A 340 -0.95 -10.73 12.45
CA LEU A 340 -2.05 -11.31 11.68
C LEU A 340 -3.20 -10.32 11.62
N ARG A 341 -3.64 -9.81 12.80
CA ARG A 341 -4.83 -8.96 13.00
C ARG A 341 -4.93 -7.73 12.09
N LYS A 342 -3.84 -7.31 11.43
CA LYS A 342 -3.80 -6.14 10.54
C LYS A 342 -4.04 -6.49 9.05
N GLU A 343 -4.01 -7.76 8.65
CA GLU A 343 -4.12 -8.19 7.25
C GLU A 343 -5.56 -8.48 6.80
N LYS A 344 -6.25 -7.44 6.33
CA LYS A 344 -7.68 -7.45 5.99
C LYS A 344 -8.19 -8.56 5.03
N PRO A 345 -7.49 -9.00 3.96
CA PRO A 345 -8.12 -9.88 2.97
C PRO A 345 -8.39 -11.32 3.46
N TYR A 346 -7.57 -11.86 4.38
CA TYR A 346 -7.71 -13.25 4.83
C TYR A 346 -8.73 -13.42 5.97
N PHE A 347 -9.05 -12.34 6.67
CA PHE A 347 -10.02 -12.39 7.77
C PHE A 347 -11.47 -12.49 7.35
N GLY A 348 -11.81 -11.91 6.19
CA GLY A 348 -13.12 -12.11 5.60
C GLY A 348 -13.45 -13.60 5.49
N ILE A 349 -12.46 -14.43 5.11
CA ILE A 349 -12.62 -15.89 4.97
C ILE A 349 -13.05 -16.54 6.30
N VAL A 350 -12.33 -16.26 7.39
CA VAL A 350 -12.66 -16.81 8.72
C VAL A 350 -14.06 -16.38 9.16
N VAL A 351 -14.38 -15.10 9.01
CA VAL A 351 -15.71 -14.55 9.34
C VAL A 351 -16.80 -15.26 8.52
N HIS A 352 -16.57 -15.43 7.22
CA HIS A 352 -17.50 -16.09 6.30
C HIS A 352 -17.68 -17.59 6.57
N LEU A 353 -16.63 -18.29 6.99
CA LEU A 353 -16.72 -19.70 7.42
C LEU A 353 -17.60 -19.83 8.67
N LEU A 354 -17.34 -19.00 9.68
CA LEU A 354 -18.11 -18.96 10.92
C LEU A 354 -19.59 -18.63 10.66
N GLU A 355 -19.87 -17.70 9.73
CA GLU A 355 -21.23 -17.41 9.25
C GLU A 355 -21.87 -18.63 8.58
N GLY A 356 -21.13 -19.34 7.72
CA GLY A 356 -21.60 -20.54 7.02
C GLY A 356 -22.04 -21.65 7.96
N VAL A 357 -21.38 -21.77 9.12
CA VAL A 357 -21.72 -22.77 10.15
C VAL A 357 -22.55 -22.21 11.29
N LYS A 358 -23.00 -20.97 11.13
CA LYS A 358 -23.97 -20.30 12.00
C LYS A 358 -23.46 -20.03 13.42
N ASP A 359 -22.15 -19.98 13.62
CA ASP A 359 -21.55 -19.47 14.86
C ASP A 359 -21.45 -17.94 14.80
N TYR A 360 -22.60 -17.28 14.83
CA TYR A 360 -22.66 -15.81 14.69
C TYR A 360 -22.05 -15.08 15.89
N ASN A 361 -21.96 -15.71 17.07
CA ASN A 361 -21.34 -15.08 18.25
C ASN A 361 -19.85 -14.92 18.03
N TYR A 362 -19.16 -16.01 17.68
CA TYR A 362 -17.73 -15.97 17.43
C TYR A 362 -17.41 -15.20 16.15
N SER A 363 -18.24 -15.36 15.11
CA SER A 363 -18.14 -14.58 13.88
C SER A 363 -18.23 -13.08 14.12
N TRP A 364 -19.19 -12.61 14.92
CA TRP A 364 -19.32 -11.19 15.27
C TRP A 364 -18.17 -10.69 16.12
N MET A 365 -17.77 -11.44 17.15
CA MET A 365 -16.62 -11.10 18.00
C MET A 365 -15.36 -10.88 17.14
N TYR A 366 -15.09 -11.83 16.24
CA TYR A 366 -13.93 -11.79 15.36
C TYR A 366 -14.03 -10.65 14.34
N ALA A 367 -15.19 -10.48 13.69
CA ALA A 367 -15.41 -9.37 12.76
C ALA A 367 -15.20 -8.01 13.45
N ARG A 368 -15.71 -7.85 14.68
CA ARG A 368 -15.60 -6.64 15.51
C ARG A 368 -14.15 -6.28 15.81
N GLU A 369 -13.37 -7.22 16.33
CA GLU A 369 -11.95 -7.02 16.66
C GLU A 369 -11.11 -6.61 15.45
N LEU A 370 -11.49 -7.07 14.26
CA LEU A 370 -10.74 -6.86 13.02
C LEU A 370 -11.20 -5.66 12.20
N TYR A 371 -12.14 -4.86 12.74
CA TYR A 371 -12.74 -3.75 12.00
C TYR A 371 -13.36 -4.20 10.66
N TYR A 372 -13.77 -5.47 10.56
CA TYR A 372 -14.40 -6.04 9.37
C TYR A 372 -15.91 -5.94 9.49
N TRP A 373 -16.40 -4.71 9.60
CA TRP A 373 -17.82 -4.42 9.75
C TRP A 373 -18.21 -3.08 9.12
N ASP A 374 -19.43 -3.06 8.61
CA ASP A 374 -20.16 -1.90 8.13
C ASP A 374 -21.59 -1.98 8.70
N PHE A 375 -22.43 -0.98 8.43
CA PHE A 375 -23.82 -0.97 8.92
C PHE A 375 -24.61 -2.19 8.47
N THR A 376 -24.38 -2.63 7.24
CA THR A 376 -25.02 -3.78 6.65
C THR A 376 -24.72 -5.05 7.46
N ARG A 377 -23.45 -5.29 7.77
CA ARG A 377 -22.99 -6.41 8.60
C ARG A 377 -23.43 -6.29 10.05
N MET A 378 -23.42 -5.10 10.62
CA MET A 378 -23.92 -4.88 11.97
C MET A 378 -25.42 -5.23 12.07
N ILE A 379 -26.24 -4.79 11.12
CA ILE A 379 -27.67 -5.14 11.08
C ILE A 379 -27.86 -6.65 10.92
N PHE A 380 -27.07 -7.29 10.05
CA PHE A 380 -27.06 -8.74 9.90
C PHE A 380 -26.78 -9.45 11.24
N TYR A 381 -25.72 -9.10 11.96
CA TYR A 381 -25.38 -9.75 13.22
C TYR A 381 -26.37 -9.45 14.34
N GLN A 382 -26.85 -8.22 14.47
CA GLN A 382 -27.89 -7.87 15.46
C GLN A 382 -29.07 -8.83 15.34
N TYR A 383 -29.49 -9.06 14.10
CA TYR A 383 -30.61 -9.91 13.80
C TYR A 383 -30.31 -11.40 14.03
N LYS A 384 -29.14 -11.88 13.62
CA LYS A 384 -28.74 -13.29 13.83
C LYS A 384 -28.56 -13.61 15.31
N LEU A 385 -27.99 -12.68 16.07
CA LEU A 385 -27.75 -12.80 17.51
C LEU A 385 -28.99 -12.50 18.35
N LYS A 386 -30.00 -11.84 17.77
CA LYS A 386 -31.23 -11.40 18.46
C LYS A 386 -30.95 -10.55 19.70
N ARG A 387 -29.94 -9.68 19.61
CA ARG A 387 -29.59 -8.72 20.66
C ARG A 387 -29.10 -7.43 20.02
N ASN A 388 -29.26 -6.32 20.73
CA ASN A 388 -28.65 -5.06 20.32
C ASN A 388 -27.14 -5.21 20.35
N ILE A 389 -26.50 -4.90 19.22
CA ILE A 389 -25.03 -4.86 19.14
C ILE A 389 -24.53 -3.45 18.86
N PHE A 390 -25.40 -2.50 18.51
CA PHE A 390 -25.04 -1.09 18.37
C PHE A 390 -24.81 -0.51 19.76
N ASP A 391 -23.55 -0.25 20.09
CA ASP A 391 -23.12 0.27 21.38
C ASP A 391 -22.16 1.45 21.20
N GLY A 392 -21.88 2.15 22.30
CA GLY A 392 -21.05 3.34 22.29
C GLY A 392 -19.64 3.09 21.78
N SER A 393 -19.06 1.92 22.08
CA SER A 393 -17.70 1.58 21.63
C SER A 393 -17.63 1.42 20.12
N LEU A 394 -18.67 0.90 19.47
CA LEU A 394 -18.69 0.78 18.01
C LEU A 394 -18.87 2.15 17.37
N LEU A 395 -19.89 2.90 17.80
CA LEU A 395 -20.23 4.15 17.14
C LEU A 395 -19.18 5.25 17.33
N SER A 396 -18.52 5.31 18.49
CA SER A 396 -17.44 6.27 18.71
C SER A 396 -16.20 5.94 17.89
N ILE A 397 -15.85 4.65 17.78
CA ILE A 397 -14.74 4.16 16.94
C ILE A 397 -15.01 4.41 15.45
N MET A 398 -16.27 4.29 15.00
CA MET A 398 -16.65 4.63 13.62
C MET A 398 -16.33 6.07 13.25
N GLY A 399 -16.37 6.98 14.25
CA GLY A 399 -15.90 8.35 14.10
C GLY A 399 -16.70 9.23 13.14
N TYR A 400 -17.86 8.77 12.65
CA TYR A 400 -18.72 9.59 11.81
C TYR A 400 -19.21 10.80 12.58
N GLY A 401 -18.99 12.01 12.02
CA GLY A 401 -19.42 13.26 12.64
C GLY A 401 -18.51 13.80 13.74
N LEU A 402 -17.52 13.02 14.20
CA LEU A 402 -16.56 13.46 15.22
C LEU A 402 -15.54 14.44 14.64
N SER A 403 -15.13 15.40 15.47
CA SER A 403 -13.96 16.24 15.19
C SER A 403 -12.65 15.45 15.33
N THR A 404 -11.51 16.07 15.06
CA THR A 404 -10.19 15.47 15.31
C THR A 404 -10.04 15.05 16.78
N LEU A 405 -10.45 15.91 17.71
CA LEU A 405 -10.44 15.61 19.15
C LEU A 405 -11.38 14.45 19.47
N GLY A 406 -12.57 14.42 18.88
CA GLY A 406 -13.52 13.33 19.11
C GLY A 406 -12.99 11.98 18.65
N ARG A 407 -12.28 11.93 17.52
CA ARG A 407 -11.62 10.71 17.03
C ARG A 407 -10.48 10.25 17.95
N GLU A 408 -9.66 11.19 18.41
CA GLU A 408 -8.55 10.92 19.33
C GLU A 408 -9.05 10.32 20.65
N PHE A 409 -10.12 10.90 21.21
CA PHE A 409 -10.73 10.44 22.46
C PHE A 409 -11.93 9.50 22.26
N SER A 410 -12.01 8.79 21.13
CA SER A 410 -13.17 7.96 20.75
C SER A 410 -13.54 6.91 21.82
N VAL A 411 -12.56 6.29 22.48
CA VAL A 411 -12.81 5.34 23.58
C VAL A 411 -13.49 6.04 24.78
N LYS A 412 -13.10 7.28 25.09
CA LYS A 412 -13.70 8.05 26.19
C LYS A 412 -15.09 8.59 25.87
N LEU A 413 -15.43 8.70 24.58
CA LEU A 413 -16.77 9.06 24.13
C LEU A 413 -17.78 7.93 24.29
N GLU A 414 -17.35 6.67 24.40
CA GLU A 414 -18.25 5.52 24.55
C GLU A 414 -19.39 5.73 25.57
N PRO A 415 -19.14 6.15 26.84
CA PRO A 415 -20.21 6.36 27.81
C PRO A 415 -21.19 7.46 27.39
N TYR A 416 -20.71 8.53 26.75
CA TYR A 416 -21.55 9.64 26.26
C TYR A 416 -22.43 9.18 25.10
N VAL A 417 -21.84 8.44 24.16
CA VAL A 417 -22.55 7.84 23.04
C VAL A 417 -23.61 6.86 23.54
N ASN A 418 -23.30 6.01 24.52
CA ASN A 418 -24.28 5.10 25.13
C ASN A 418 -25.48 5.83 25.77
N ILE A 419 -25.28 7.05 26.31
CA ILE A 419 -26.38 7.87 26.84
C ILE A 419 -27.27 8.35 25.69
N GLU A 420 -26.69 8.92 24.63
CA GLU A 420 -27.44 9.38 23.45
C GLU A 420 -28.23 8.25 22.77
N ILE A 421 -27.63 7.06 22.64
CA ILE A 421 -28.32 5.86 22.15
C ILE A 421 -29.56 5.59 23.00
N LYS A 422 -29.40 5.50 24.34
CA LYS A 422 -30.51 5.22 25.25
C LYS A 422 -31.61 6.27 25.20
N GLU A 423 -31.26 7.55 25.08
CA GLU A 423 -32.24 8.63 24.98
C GLU A 423 -33.10 8.50 23.70
N ILE A 424 -32.47 8.17 22.57
CA ILE A 424 -33.18 7.88 21.32
C ILE A 424 -34.07 6.64 21.47
N GLU A 425 -33.53 5.55 22.03
CA GLU A 425 -34.29 4.31 22.22
C GLU A 425 -35.51 4.51 23.13
N LEU A 426 -35.38 5.31 24.19
CA LEU A 426 -36.47 5.70 25.07
C LEU A 426 -37.52 6.56 24.35
N LYS A 427 -37.08 7.54 23.55
CA LYS A 427 -37.96 8.43 22.78
C LYS A 427 -38.84 7.66 21.79
N TYR A 428 -38.29 6.65 21.11
CA TYR A 428 -39.00 5.90 20.08
C TYR A 428 -39.55 4.54 20.54
N GLY A 429 -39.20 4.09 21.76
CA GLY A 429 -39.61 2.81 22.31
C GLY A 429 -39.06 1.59 21.54
N LYS A 430 -37.97 1.76 20.79
CA LYS A 430 -37.35 0.75 19.91
C LYS A 430 -35.85 0.98 19.84
N ASN A 431 -35.09 -0.09 19.57
CA ASN A 431 -33.64 0.04 19.31
C ASN A 431 -33.36 0.79 18.00
N LEU A 432 -32.10 1.24 17.84
CA LEU A 432 -31.66 2.03 16.67
C LEU A 432 -31.93 1.37 15.31
N VAL A 433 -31.92 0.05 15.22
CA VAL A 433 -32.20 -0.64 13.96
C VAL A 433 -33.71 -0.68 13.71
N ASP A 434 -34.51 -1.02 14.73
CA ASP A 434 -35.96 -1.21 14.61
C ASP A 434 -36.75 0.10 14.42
N ILE A 435 -36.14 1.26 14.69
CA ILE A 435 -36.67 2.56 14.27
C ILE A 435 -36.48 2.81 12.77
N LEU A 436 -35.54 2.15 12.10
CA LEU A 436 -35.22 2.34 10.69
C LEU A 436 -35.84 1.27 9.78
N ILE A 437 -35.97 0.03 10.27
CA ILE A 437 -36.51 -1.10 9.51
C ILE A 437 -37.60 -1.85 10.30
N LYS A 438 -38.46 -2.59 9.60
CA LYS A 438 -39.58 -3.38 10.14
C LYS A 438 -39.35 -4.88 9.93
N ASP A 439 -40.06 -5.68 10.73
CA ASP A 439 -39.94 -7.13 10.79
C ASP A 439 -40.24 -7.90 9.48
N LYS A 440 -39.60 -9.07 9.43
CA LYS A 440 -39.40 -10.07 8.35
C LYS A 440 -40.27 -10.03 7.08
N ALA A 441 -39.57 -10.21 5.96
CA ALA A 441 -40.00 -11.05 4.82
C ALA A 441 -39.23 -12.40 4.82
N LYS A 442 -39.91 -13.51 4.51
CA LYS A 442 -39.35 -14.88 4.58
C LYS A 442 -38.79 -15.29 3.22
N LYS A 443 -37.49 -15.60 3.12
CA LYS A 443 -36.94 -16.47 2.04
C LYS A 443 -35.71 -17.27 2.53
N LYS A 444 -35.49 -18.44 1.93
CA LYS A 444 -34.34 -19.33 2.14
C LYS A 444 -33.38 -19.21 0.95
N PHE A 445 -32.08 -19.36 1.20
CA PHE A 445 -31.01 -19.26 0.20
C PHE A 445 -30.17 -20.53 0.06
N PRO A 446 -29.43 -20.70 -1.05
CA PRO A 446 -28.56 -21.86 -1.30
C PRO A 446 -27.35 -21.91 -0.36
N LYS A 447 -26.85 -23.13 -0.11
CA LYS A 447 -25.85 -23.48 0.93
C LYS A 447 -24.38 -23.09 0.64
N GLN A 448 -24.06 -22.50 -0.50
CA GLN A 448 -22.67 -22.45 -1.00
C GLN A 448 -21.86 -21.18 -0.66
N TYR A 449 -22.47 -20.16 -0.05
CA TYR A 449 -21.77 -18.94 0.38
C TYR A 449 -22.05 -18.63 1.84
N SER A 450 -21.24 -17.74 2.42
CA SER A 450 -21.54 -17.16 3.73
C SER A 450 -22.97 -16.62 3.74
N GLU A 451 -23.68 -16.78 4.86
CA GLU A 451 -25.07 -16.37 4.91
C GLU A 451 -25.23 -14.85 4.76
N PHE A 452 -24.20 -14.07 5.13
CA PHE A 452 -24.14 -12.64 4.86
C PHE A 452 -24.08 -12.33 3.37
N CYS A 453 -23.21 -12.99 2.60
CA CYS A 453 -23.11 -12.79 1.15
C CYS A 453 -24.38 -13.21 0.39
N GLY A 454 -25.10 -14.21 0.90
CA GLY A 454 -26.42 -14.60 0.40
C GLY A 454 -27.57 -13.72 0.91
N TRP A 455 -27.31 -12.77 1.81
CA TRP A 455 -28.34 -11.96 2.43
C TRP A 455 -28.71 -10.79 1.52
N ASN A 456 -29.75 -10.97 0.71
CA ASN A 456 -30.39 -9.84 0.05
C ASN A 456 -31.24 -9.08 1.08
N PHE A 457 -30.66 -8.04 1.70
CA PHE A 457 -31.24 -7.27 2.81
C PHE A 457 -32.66 -6.78 2.53
N GLU A 458 -32.97 -6.37 1.30
CA GLU A 458 -34.29 -5.86 0.91
C GLU A 458 -35.38 -6.92 0.92
N ASN A 459 -35.01 -8.19 0.75
CA ASN A 459 -35.94 -9.31 0.87
C ASN A 459 -36.12 -9.79 2.32
N HIS A 460 -35.36 -9.25 3.27
CA HIS A 460 -35.43 -9.64 4.67
C HIS A 460 -36.19 -8.64 5.53
N PHE A 461 -36.20 -7.37 5.12
CA PHE A 461 -36.81 -6.29 5.89
C PHE A 461 -37.95 -5.62 5.15
N LYS A 462 -38.91 -5.12 5.93
CA LYS A 462 -39.87 -4.13 5.43
C LYS A 462 -39.36 -2.75 5.77
N PHE A 463 -39.59 -1.79 4.88
CA PHE A 463 -39.16 -0.41 5.09
C PHE A 463 -40.32 0.47 5.58
N TYR A 464 -39.99 1.54 6.31
CA TYR A 464 -40.97 2.57 6.60
C TYR A 464 -41.18 3.44 5.34
N PRO A 465 -42.35 4.10 5.20
CA PRO A 465 -42.54 5.08 4.13
C PRO A 465 -41.49 6.19 4.22
N LYS A 466 -41.00 6.72 3.08
CA LYS A 466 -39.91 7.73 3.05
C LYS A 466 -40.09 8.87 4.07
N LYS A 467 -41.32 9.39 4.20
CA LYS A 467 -41.67 10.45 5.16
C LYS A 467 -41.33 10.14 6.63
N HIS A 468 -41.27 8.87 7.01
CA HIS A 468 -40.86 8.42 8.34
C HIS A 468 -39.42 8.86 8.64
N TYR A 469 -38.52 8.78 7.66
CA TYR A 469 -37.10 9.05 7.88
C TYR A 469 -36.80 10.56 8.04
N LYS A 470 -37.70 11.44 7.59
CA LYS A 470 -37.60 12.90 7.76
C LYS A 470 -37.43 13.30 9.24
N GLN A 471 -38.00 12.52 10.17
CA GLN A 471 -37.96 12.83 11.60
C GLN A 471 -36.56 12.72 12.24
N PHE A 472 -35.59 12.14 11.53
CA PHE A 472 -34.21 11.99 12.00
C PHE A 472 -33.30 13.12 11.53
N TYR A 473 -33.83 14.09 10.79
CA TYR A 473 -33.10 15.24 10.28
C TYR A 473 -33.55 16.52 10.98
N SER A 474 -32.61 17.42 11.26
CA SER A 474 -32.90 18.71 11.89
C SER A 474 -33.59 19.69 10.95
N ASN A 475 -33.39 19.57 9.63
CA ASN A 475 -34.04 20.40 8.63
C ASN A 475 -34.44 19.59 7.38
N GLU A 476 -35.37 20.14 6.60
CA GLU A 476 -35.93 19.48 5.42
C GLU A 476 -34.97 19.44 4.23
N MET A 477 -34.09 20.43 4.09
CA MET A 477 -33.15 20.49 2.98
C MET A 477 -32.15 19.33 3.01
N ASP A 478 -31.62 19.00 4.19
CA ASP A 478 -30.67 17.89 4.37
C ASP A 478 -31.33 16.54 4.03
N PHE A 479 -32.59 16.35 4.42
CA PHE A 479 -33.33 15.15 4.08
C PHE A 479 -33.57 15.03 2.56
N GLU A 480 -33.94 16.14 1.90
CA GLU A 480 -34.10 16.18 0.45
C GLU A 480 -32.78 15.93 -0.30
N GLU A 481 -31.65 16.38 0.24
CA GLU A 481 -30.33 16.06 -0.33
C GLU A 481 -30.02 14.56 -0.24
N THR A 482 -30.30 13.91 0.90
CA THR A 482 -30.18 12.45 1.04
C THR A 482 -31.09 11.71 0.06
N LEU A 483 -32.33 12.19 -0.13
CA LEU A 483 -33.24 11.61 -1.12
C LEU A 483 -32.69 11.75 -2.56
N LYS A 484 -32.10 12.90 -2.90
CA LYS A 484 -31.47 13.10 -4.22
C LYS A 484 -30.32 12.13 -4.43
N LYS A 485 -29.38 12.02 -3.47
CA LYS A 485 -28.22 11.12 -3.53
C LYS A 485 -28.62 9.66 -3.73
N THR A 486 -29.63 9.21 -2.99
CA THR A 486 -30.13 7.83 -3.07
C THR A 486 -30.95 7.55 -4.33
N ASN A 487 -31.49 8.60 -4.98
CA ASN A 487 -32.21 8.49 -6.24
C ASN A 487 -31.30 8.63 -7.49
N SER A 488 -30.15 9.31 -7.39
CA SER A 488 -29.27 9.69 -8.52
C SER A 488 -28.22 8.66 -8.93
N ASN A 489 -27.91 7.67 -8.08
CA ASN A 489 -26.93 6.64 -8.40
C ASN A 489 -27.51 5.51 -9.28
N GLU A 490 -26.66 4.89 -10.09
CA GLU A 490 -26.83 3.69 -10.94
C GLU A 490 -27.32 2.42 -10.19
N TYR A 491 -28.03 2.55 -9.08
CA TYR A 491 -28.56 1.42 -8.33
C TYR A 491 -29.81 0.85 -9.00
N ILE A 492 -29.73 -0.43 -9.37
CA ILE A 492 -30.81 -1.22 -9.94
C ILE A 492 -31.92 -1.35 -8.87
N LEU A 493 -33.17 -1.03 -9.21
CA LEU A 493 -34.35 -1.39 -8.41
C LEU A 493 -34.32 -2.93 -8.21
N PRO A 494 -34.09 -3.42 -6.99
CA PRO A 494 -34.70 -2.94 -5.76
C PRO A 494 -33.83 -2.13 -4.77
N GLN A 495 -32.54 -1.88 -5.03
CA GLN A 495 -31.52 -1.40 -4.06
C GLN A 495 -31.73 -0.01 -3.38
N LYS A 496 -32.85 0.69 -3.68
CA LYS A 496 -33.03 2.11 -3.34
C LYS A 496 -33.50 2.33 -1.90
N GLU A 497 -34.41 1.52 -1.39
CA GLU A 497 -34.91 1.61 -0.02
C GLU A 497 -33.83 1.27 1.00
N TRP A 498 -33.02 0.24 0.74
CA TRP A 498 -31.89 -0.10 1.60
C TRP A 498 -30.86 1.02 1.64
N SER A 499 -30.53 1.59 0.47
CA SER A 499 -29.59 2.72 0.38
C SER A 499 -30.07 3.92 1.21
N LEU A 500 -31.38 4.23 1.18
CA LEU A 500 -31.95 5.27 2.03
C LEU A 500 -31.78 4.96 3.52
N VAL A 501 -32.03 3.72 3.94
CA VAL A 501 -31.83 3.30 5.34
C VAL A 501 -30.38 3.46 5.78
N LEU A 502 -29.42 3.07 4.94
CA LEU A 502 -27.99 3.20 5.26
C LEU A 502 -27.56 4.67 5.43
N GLU A 503 -28.04 5.57 4.57
CA GLU A 503 -27.75 7.01 4.69
C GLU A 503 -28.42 7.62 5.94
N VAL A 504 -29.65 7.22 6.24
CA VAL A 504 -30.34 7.67 7.47
C VAL A 504 -29.63 7.16 8.72
N MET A 505 -29.17 5.90 8.73
CA MET A 505 -28.36 5.34 9.81
C MET A 505 -27.06 6.14 10.00
N LYS A 506 -26.36 6.46 8.91
CA LYS A 506 -25.16 7.29 8.93
C LYS A 506 -25.44 8.65 9.56
N HIS A 507 -26.51 9.31 9.15
CA HIS A 507 -26.91 10.61 9.70
C HIS A 507 -27.24 10.53 11.20
N LEU A 508 -27.96 9.49 11.62
CA LEU A 508 -28.27 9.27 13.02
C LEU A 508 -27.02 9.10 13.88
N ILE A 509 -26.02 8.36 13.37
CA ILE A 509 -24.74 8.15 14.06
C ILE A 509 -23.92 9.44 14.12
N ILE A 510 -23.93 10.24 13.05
CA ILE A 510 -23.31 11.59 13.06
C ILE A 510 -23.90 12.43 14.18
N MET A 511 -25.23 12.49 14.28
CA MET A 511 -25.92 13.25 15.32
C MET A 511 -25.58 12.73 16.73
N ILE A 512 -25.63 11.41 16.93
CA ILE A 512 -25.27 10.77 18.21
C ILE A 512 -23.85 11.14 18.62
N ASN A 513 -22.89 10.99 17.72
CA ASN A 513 -21.48 11.27 17.98
C ASN A 513 -21.22 12.76 18.24
N GLN A 514 -21.86 13.65 17.50
CA GLN A 514 -21.72 15.10 17.69
C GLN A 514 -22.29 15.56 19.04
N ASN A 515 -23.46 15.05 19.44
CA ASN A 515 -24.03 15.33 20.75
C ASN A 515 -23.15 14.78 21.88
N ALA A 516 -22.70 13.53 21.73
CA ALA A 516 -21.81 12.88 22.69
C ALA A 516 -20.49 13.65 22.85
N GLU A 517 -19.87 14.07 21.75
CA GLU A 517 -18.65 14.88 21.77
C GLU A 517 -18.90 16.25 22.42
N SER A 518 -20.01 16.91 22.09
CA SER A 518 -20.37 18.21 22.67
C SER A 518 -20.56 18.12 24.19
N LYS A 519 -21.19 17.04 24.67
CA LYS A 519 -21.38 16.77 26.08
C LYS A 519 -20.05 16.44 26.78
N PHE A 520 -19.24 15.58 26.17
CA PHE A 520 -17.89 15.29 26.66
C PHE A 520 -17.05 16.57 26.78
N ARG A 521 -17.12 17.45 25.78
CA ARG A 521 -16.43 18.75 25.80
C ARG A 521 -16.87 19.59 26.98
N LYS A 522 -18.18 19.77 27.14
CA LYS A 522 -18.75 20.55 28.26
C LYS A 522 -18.34 20.00 29.63
N ASP A 523 -18.47 18.68 29.81
CA ASP A 523 -18.18 18.03 31.11
C ASP A 523 -16.69 18.08 31.45
N ASN A 524 -15.81 18.29 30.46
CA ASN A 524 -14.37 18.44 30.63
C ASN A 524 -13.87 19.88 30.49
N GLY A 525 -14.75 20.88 30.36
CA GLY A 525 -14.35 22.29 30.25
C GLY A 525 -13.70 22.67 28.91
N LEU A 526 -13.94 21.90 27.86
CA LEU A 526 -13.41 22.11 26.51
C LEU A 526 -14.26 23.09 25.70
N THR A 527 -13.61 23.80 24.77
CA THR A 527 -14.27 24.68 23.79
C THR A 527 -15.20 23.91 22.86
N GLN A 528 -16.19 24.59 22.27
CA GLN A 528 -17.14 23.95 21.37
C GLN A 528 -16.49 23.58 20.03
N VAL A 529 -17.10 22.63 19.32
CA VAL A 529 -16.66 22.26 17.96
C VAL A 529 -16.78 23.48 17.04
N GLY A 530 -15.66 23.91 16.46
CA GLY A 530 -15.59 25.09 15.58
C GLY A 530 -14.94 26.33 16.20
N GLU A 531 -14.57 26.28 17.49
CA GLU A 531 -13.72 27.30 18.12
C GLU A 531 -12.23 26.88 18.01
N GLU A 532 -11.32 27.86 17.86
CA GLU A 532 -9.88 27.66 17.59
C GLU A 532 -9.16 26.82 18.68
N TRP A 533 -7.93 26.33 18.40
CA TRP A 533 -7.02 25.61 19.31
C TRP A 533 -7.25 24.08 19.52
N VAL A 534 -7.75 23.37 18.51
CA VAL A 534 -8.02 21.92 18.62
C VAL A 534 -6.75 21.09 18.90
N ASN A 535 -5.65 21.35 18.21
CA ASN A 535 -4.43 20.55 18.32
C ASN A 535 -3.66 20.82 19.61
N GLU A 536 -3.57 22.08 20.05
CA GLU A 536 -3.00 22.43 21.36
C GLU A 536 -3.80 21.79 22.51
N THR A 537 -5.14 21.85 22.41
CA THR A 537 -6.02 21.22 23.39
C THR A 537 -5.81 19.70 23.41
N ILE A 538 -5.74 19.04 22.25
CA ILE A 538 -5.43 17.60 22.19
C ILE A 538 -4.10 17.31 22.86
N LEU A 539 -3.05 18.07 22.54
CA LEU A 539 -1.71 17.92 23.12
C LEU A 539 -1.74 18.05 24.66
N TYR A 540 -2.44 19.04 25.20
CA TYR A 540 -2.58 19.23 26.65
C TYR A 540 -3.16 18.00 27.34
N TYR A 541 -4.25 17.42 26.81
CA TYR A 541 -4.86 16.23 27.39
C TYR A 541 -3.95 15.01 27.28
N LEU A 542 -3.28 14.82 26.14
CA LEU A 542 -2.33 13.71 25.97
C LEU A 542 -1.20 13.79 27.00
N ILE A 543 -0.64 14.99 27.25
CA ILE A 543 0.37 15.19 28.30
C ILE A 543 -0.22 14.92 29.69
N LYS A 544 -1.35 15.54 30.03
CA LYS A 544 -2.00 15.36 31.33
C LYS A 544 -2.32 13.89 31.65
N GLU A 545 -2.66 13.09 30.64
CA GLU A 545 -3.01 11.68 30.79
C GLU A 545 -1.80 10.75 30.88
N ASN A 546 -0.67 11.10 30.26
CA ASN A 546 0.55 10.30 30.34
C ASN A 546 1.38 10.63 31.59
N TYR A 547 1.17 11.79 32.21
CA TYR A 547 1.93 12.31 33.35
C TYR A 547 1.04 12.62 34.55
N THR A 548 0.17 11.68 34.93
CA THR A 548 -0.86 11.85 35.97
C THR A 548 -0.34 12.14 37.37
N GLU A 549 0.92 11.81 37.61
CA GLU A 549 1.65 12.02 38.86
C GLU A 549 2.15 13.46 39.04
N TYR A 550 2.11 14.27 37.98
CA TYR A 550 2.49 15.69 38.01
C TYR A 550 1.28 16.59 37.78
N ILE A 551 1.35 17.83 38.27
CA ILE A 551 0.37 18.85 37.92
C ILE A 551 0.68 19.33 36.51
N VAL A 552 -0.30 19.25 35.62
CA VAL A 552 -0.20 19.77 34.25
C VAL A 552 -1.18 20.93 34.10
N GLU A 553 -0.65 22.12 33.84
CA GLU A 553 -1.42 23.37 33.68
C GLU A 553 -1.51 23.77 32.21
N GLN A 554 -2.71 24.11 31.73
CA GLN A 554 -2.94 24.68 30.40
C GLN A 554 -2.90 26.22 30.47
N HIS A 555 -2.33 26.88 29.46
CA HIS A 555 -2.17 28.34 29.39
C HIS A 555 -1.53 28.93 30.65
N ALA A 556 -0.53 28.24 31.20
CA ALA A 556 0.08 28.55 32.47
C ALA A 556 0.81 29.89 32.44
N LYS A 557 0.75 30.63 33.56
CA LYS A 557 1.44 31.92 33.73
C LYS A 557 2.38 31.89 34.94
N PRO A 558 3.49 31.14 34.88
CA PRO A 558 4.49 31.17 35.94
C PRO A 558 4.97 32.61 36.18
N LYS A 559 5.19 33.01 37.44
CA LYS A 559 5.52 34.42 37.79
C LYS A 559 6.67 35.01 36.96
N TRP A 560 7.62 34.18 36.56
CA TRP A 560 8.81 34.58 35.81
C TRP A 560 8.59 34.81 34.31
N ILE A 561 7.47 34.36 33.72
CA ILE A 561 7.21 34.51 32.28
C ILE A 561 6.63 35.88 31.91
N GLY A 562 6.22 36.66 32.91
CA GLY A 562 5.73 38.03 32.75
C GLY A 562 4.32 38.09 32.13
N LYS A 563 4.17 38.84 31.04
CA LYS A 563 2.87 39.03 30.37
C LYS A 563 2.50 37.90 29.40
N GLN A 564 3.38 36.92 29.20
CA GLN A 564 3.17 35.79 28.31
C GLN A 564 2.55 34.60 29.06
N HIS A 565 2.27 33.51 28.37
CA HIS A 565 1.88 32.23 28.95
C HIS A 565 2.62 31.10 28.24
N LEU A 566 2.64 29.93 28.89
CA LEU A 566 3.01 28.66 28.28
C LEU A 566 1.73 27.91 27.92
N ASP A 567 1.66 27.34 26.72
CA ASP A 567 0.48 26.56 26.29
C ASP A 567 0.23 25.39 27.25
N ILE A 568 1.30 24.67 27.62
CA ILE A 568 1.29 23.62 28.64
C ILE A 568 2.50 23.78 29.55
N PHE A 569 2.31 23.63 30.86
CA PHE A 569 3.40 23.69 31.83
C PHE A 569 3.26 22.60 32.91
N ILE A 570 4.38 21.95 33.23
CA ILE A 570 4.50 20.99 34.33
C ILE A 570 5.39 21.64 35.41
N PRO A 571 4.81 22.26 36.45
CA PRO A 571 5.54 23.10 37.40
C PRO A 571 6.64 22.35 38.16
N GLU A 572 6.37 21.13 38.63
CA GLU A 572 7.30 20.31 39.40
C GLU A 572 8.55 19.96 38.59
N LEU A 573 8.36 19.73 37.29
CA LEU A 573 9.44 19.44 36.37
C LEU A 573 10.01 20.70 35.72
N ASN A 574 9.41 21.87 35.92
CA ASN A 574 9.74 23.12 35.24
C ASN A 574 9.86 22.93 33.72
N ILE A 575 8.95 22.16 33.12
CA ILE A 575 8.89 21.89 31.68
C ILE A 575 7.75 22.71 31.08
N GLY A 576 8.07 23.53 30.07
CA GLY A 576 7.08 24.17 29.22
C GLY A 576 6.96 23.43 27.89
N ILE A 577 5.75 23.29 27.37
CA ILE A 577 5.48 22.72 26.05
C ILE A 577 4.63 23.73 25.28
N GLU A 578 5.08 24.09 24.08
CA GLU A 578 4.48 25.12 23.22
C GLU A 578 4.10 24.54 21.87
N TYR A 579 2.84 24.73 21.49
CA TYR A 579 2.31 24.30 20.21
C TYR A 579 2.51 25.40 19.15
N GLN A 580 3.14 25.03 18.04
CA GLN A 580 3.56 25.94 16.97
C GLN A 580 2.68 25.72 15.74
N GLY A 581 1.60 26.49 15.63
CA GLY A 581 0.72 26.48 14.46
C GLY A 581 1.33 27.11 13.20
N SER A 582 0.68 26.95 12.04
CA SER A 582 1.11 27.48 10.72
C SER A 582 1.54 28.96 10.71
N GLN A 583 0.98 29.80 11.58
CA GLN A 583 1.31 31.22 11.75
C GLN A 583 2.77 31.52 12.17
N HIS A 584 3.53 30.52 12.64
CA HIS A 584 4.95 30.65 12.97
C HIS A 584 5.87 30.48 11.75
N TYR A 585 5.34 29.92 10.66
CA TYR A 585 6.10 29.56 9.46
C TYR A 585 5.69 30.38 8.24
N GLU A 586 4.41 30.74 8.14
CA GLU A 586 3.84 31.43 6.98
C GLU A 586 3.07 32.70 7.36
N PRO A 587 3.08 33.74 6.50
CA PRO A 587 2.32 34.96 6.73
C PRO A 587 0.82 34.69 6.54
N VAL A 588 0.07 34.66 7.64
CA VAL A 588 -1.38 34.48 7.62
C VAL A 588 -2.07 35.85 7.70
N ALA A 589 -2.92 36.18 6.72
CA ALA A 589 -3.55 37.50 6.61
C ALA A 589 -4.38 37.88 7.84
N PHE A 590 -5.05 36.91 8.47
CA PHE A 590 -5.81 37.11 9.71
C PHE A 590 -4.93 37.55 10.90
N PHE A 591 -3.64 37.16 10.90
CA PHE A 591 -2.68 37.46 11.96
C PHE A 591 -1.72 38.62 11.60
N GLY A 592 -2.03 39.41 10.58
CA GLY A 592 -1.22 40.57 10.18
C GLY A 592 -0.19 40.31 9.08
N GLY A 593 -0.27 39.18 8.38
CA GLY A 593 0.58 38.90 7.21
C GLY A 593 2.08 38.81 7.56
N GLU A 594 2.94 39.42 6.76
CA GLU A 594 4.40 39.37 6.95
C GLU A 594 4.87 40.06 8.24
N GLU A 595 4.28 41.21 8.59
CA GLU A 595 4.60 41.93 9.83
C GLU A 595 4.14 41.12 11.07
N GLY A 596 3.03 40.40 10.95
CA GLY A 596 2.56 39.46 11.97
C GLY A 596 3.53 38.30 12.22
N LEU A 597 4.09 37.73 11.16
CA LEU A 597 5.06 36.63 11.21
C LEU A 597 6.39 37.07 11.88
N GLU A 598 6.88 38.26 11.58
CA GLU A 598 8.14 38.76 12.15
C GLU A 598 7.99 39.07 13.65
N ASN A 599 6.86 39.67 14.05
CA ASN A 599 6.51 39.87 15.45
C ASN A 599 6.30 38.54 16.21
N ALA A 600 5.75 37.52 15.57
CA ALA A 600 5.62 36.19 16.17
C ALA A 600 7.00 35.57 16.48
N LYS A 601 7.92 35.56 15.51
CA LYS A 601 9.30 35.08 15.68
C LYS A 601 10.05 35.82 16.80
N GLU A 602 9.86 37.13 16.91
CA GLU A 602 10.50 37.90 17.98
C GLU A 602 9.93 37.54 19.37
N ARG A 603 8.61 37.31 19.48
CA ARG A 603 7.98 36.85 20.73
C ARG A 603 8.46 35.46 21.13
N ASP A 604 8.55 34.52 20.19
CA ASP A 604 9.02 33.15 20.46
C ASP A 604 10.46 33.12 20.95
N LYS A 605 11.34 33.91 20.32
CA LYS A 605 12.73 34.06 20.75
C LYS A 605 12.83 34.61 22.17
N ARG A 606 12.06 35.67 22.49
CA ARG A 606 12.01 36.23 23.84
C ARG A 606 11.48 35.22 24.85
N LYS A 607 10.46 34.44 24.50
CA LYS A 607 9.89 33.38 25.35
C LYS A 607 10.95 32.30 25.66
N GLN A 608 11.66 31.82 24.65
CA GLN A 608 12.76 30.86 24.80
C GLN A 608 13.87 31.40 25.73
N GLU A 609 14.30 32.64 25.54
CA GLU A 609 15.32 33.26 26.40
C GLU A 609 14.87 33.36 27.86
N ILE A 610 13.61 33.69 28.11
CA ILE A 610 13.03 33.75 29.46
C ILE A 610 12.99 32.35 30.09
N CYS A 611 12.57 31.32 29.35
CA CYS A 611 12.56 29.94 29.82
C CYS A 611 13.97 29.47 30.21
N ILE A 612 14.97 29.70 29.34
CA ILE A 612 16.37 29.33 29.59
C ILE A 612 16.91 30.00 30.86
N ARG A 613 16.68 31.30 31.05
CA ARG A 613 17.14 32.04 32.24
C ARG A 613 16.54 31.53 33.55
N ASN A 614 15.34 30.94 33.50
CA ASN A 614 14.64 30.39 34.66
C ASN A 614 14.79 28.86 34.79
N GLY A 615 15.72 28.27 34.04
CA GLY A 615 15.96 26.82 34.05
C GLY A 615 14.76 25.99 33.59
N CYS A 616 13.82 26.62 32.86
CA CYS A 616 12.67 25.94 32.30
C CYS A 616 13.07 25.31 30.96
N LYS A 617 12.87 24.00 30.84
CA LYS A 617 13.08 23.29 29.58
C LYS A 617 11.85 23.49 28.71
N LEU A 618 12.04 24.14 27.57
CA LEU A 618 10.95 24.43 26.63
C LEU A 618 10.98 23.43 25.47
N ILE A 619 9.89 22.70 25.28
CA ILE A 619 9.66 21.80 24.15
C ILE A 619 8.76 22.51 23.16
N LEU A 620 9.20 22.63 21.91
CA LEU A 620 8.38 23.16 20.83
C LEU A 620 7.78 21.99 20.04
N VAL A 621 6.48 22.05 19.79
CA VAL A 621 5.69 21.00 19.16
C VAL A 621 5.04 21.58 17.91
N ASP A 622 5.41 21.10 16.73
CA ASP A 622 4.86 21.58 15.46
C ASP A 622 3.44 21.07 15.18
N GLU A 623 2.77 21.61 14.16
CA GLU A 623 1.39 21.25 13.81
C GLU A 623 1.21 19.77 13.39
N SER A 624 2.28 19.14 12.91
CA SER A 624 2.31 17.75 12.45
C SER A 624 2.90 16.77 13.46
N TYR A 625 2.92 17.14 14.74
CA TYR A 625 3.62 16.39 15.77
C TYR A 625 3.18 14.93 15.88
N ASP A 626 4.16 14.06 16.15
CA ASP A 626 3.93 12.72 16.69
C ASP A 626 4.01 12.80 18.22
N PHE A 627 2.94 12.40 18.91
CA PHE A 627 2.89 12.45 20.36
C PHE A 627 3.99 11.61 21.03
N GLU A 628 4.40 10.49 20.43
CA GLU A 628 5.47 9.66 21.00
C GLU A 628 6.83 10.39 21.00
N ASP A 629 7.09 11.28 20.03
CA ASP A 629 8.29 12.12 20.06
C ASP A 629 8.23 13.18 21.15
N VAL A 630 7.05 13.79 21.36
CA VAL A 630 6.85 14.76 22.45
C VAL A 630 7.03 14.07 23.80
N LYS A 631 6.42 12.89 23.98
CA LYS A 631 6.55 12.07 25.17
C LYS A 631 8.00 11.71 25.46
N ARG A 632 8.73 11.20 24.46
CA ARG A 632 10.17 10.89 24.58
C ARG A 632 10.98 12.10 25.06
N LYS A 633 10.72 13.29 24.51
CA LYS A 633 11.41 14.53 24.94
C LYS A 633 11.12 14.89 26.40
N VAL A 634 9.87 14.71 26.85
CA VAL A 634 9.50 14.94 28.25
C VAL A 634 10.19 13.90 29.15
N ASP A 635 10.15 12.61 28.78
CA ASP A 635 10.78 11.52 29.52
C ASP A 635 12.30 11.70 29.64
N GLU A 636 12.99 12.09 28.56
CA GLU A 636 14.42 12.41 28.59
C GLU A 636 14.74 13.51 29.61
N ILE A 637 13.91 14.55 29.71
CA ILE A 637 14.11 15.63 30.69
C ILE A 637 13.86 15.13 32.11
N ILE A 638 12.88 14.25 32.31
CA ILE A 638 12.59 13.61 33.60
C ILE A 638 13.81 12.78 34.02
N GLU A 639 14.31 11.90 33.17
CA GLU A 639 15.47 11.04 33.47
C GLU A 639 16.72 11.86 33.81
N MET A 640 17.00 12.93 33.07
CA MET A 640 18.13 13.82 33.33
C MET A 640 18.07 14.56 34.68
N LYS A 641 16.90 14.60 35.34
CA LYS A 641 16.73 15.19 36.68
C LYS A 641 16.88 14.19 37.82
N PHE A 642 16.79 12.89 37.55
CA PHE A 642 16.89 11.81 38.53
C PHE A 642 18.25 11.08 38.51
N VAL A 643 19.18 11.52 37.64
CA VAL A 643 20.63 11.23 37.68
C VAL A 643 21.36 12.39 38.33
#